data_AF-A0A534FUT5-F1
#
_entry.id   AF-A0A534FUT5-F1
#
_cell.length_a   1.000
_cell.length_b   1.000
_cell.length_c   1.000
_cell.angle_alpha   90.00
_cell.angle_beta   90.00
_cell.angle_gamma   90.00
#
_symmetry.space_group_name_H-M   'P 1'
#
loop_
_entity.id
_entity.type
_entity.pdbx_description
1 polymer ?
#
loop_
_entity_poly.entity_id
_entity_poly.type
_entity_poly.pdbx_seq_one_letter_code
_entity_poly.pdbx_strand_id
1 'polypeptide(L)'
;MNAARGRHILMQRTARAAPLPRRAAFVLTAALVTALAACSGGGSVNIANSQRGDPATVDFPIFYVKRTVPKNAAGVVQQDDLRVLRDAVPSADLFMRATASPSATETNITARLTAGASWDVKDVDTSADGTKVAFAMRGPLAMNQDPKQPPSWRIYEYVIATNNLHAVINPATDPDPLTVNDVSPHYLPDGRILFSSTRQTQSKGILLDEGKPQFEAQDEDRNESAFVLEVMNADGTGVHQISFNQSHDRDATVLANGRVLWSRWDHAPGKDAMHLYSANPDGTDLELYYGANSHMTGTNNTVVEFVQPRQMQDGRTLALIRQYTGVDFGGNLVIIDGAHYAENTQPLAANSSLTGPAQTPATTNPVQTIPGPSPGGRFNSGYPLQDGTSRILVSWSQCRLIDNTQTPPASVPCTSNALAQPNVQAAPPLYSVWMFDPVQNTLMPLMPPVEGIMVTDVAVAQPHPLPAVILDKVPGVDLDQNLVNAGVGVIDIRSVYDIDGVDTANPNIPTVADSAKTPPGQRPARFMRLEKAVSIPDRTIVNLSPAAFGASDYMLEILGYAPIEPDGSVQIEVPANVAFRVSVLDANARRVGSAQGVWLQVKPGEVVKCNGCHTPASAQRPISHGRAGLFASAWAGAAVAGVPFPHTIAAGPGAFIPQAGETMGEARMRVSCANDNPPCKQMVPGVNVTYTDVWTDPAQTPNVGAPINYRYDDATNPIPAIPTTPVCVTAWAANCRIVINYPEHIQKLWDLPRTGMVGGVAFDHTCSQAGCHNPTNAAGAAQTPAGNLDLTNSASTDVPQEFTSYRQLLFPHNTVIMGQPGPTVGPYMNAGSANGGASKAFFSCFATGSGCTNPSHTGWLNIAELRLLSEWLDIGAQYFNNPFDPAVPVN
;
A
#
# COMPACT_ATOMS: atom_id res chain seq x y z
N MET A 1 -40.88 41.10 -75.27
CA MET A 1 -39.50 41.40 -75.71
C MET A 1 -38.58 40.77 -74.67
N ASN A 2 -37.81 39.71 -74.83
CA ASN A 2 -37.50 38.70 -75.87
C ASN A 2 -37.41 37.36 -75.09
N ALA A 3 -38.15 36.30 -75.42
CA ALA A 3 -37.83 35.28 -76.43
C ALA A 3 -36.55 34.47 -76.04
N ALA A 4 -36.47 33.14 -76.00
CA ALA A 4 -37.31 32.07 -76.56
C ALA A 4 -36.79 30.66 -76.13
N ARG A 5 -37.60 29.64 -76.45
CA ARG A 5 -37.29 28.20 -76.75
C ARG A 5 -37.15 27.26 -75.54
N GLY A 6 -37.84 26.12 -75.42
CA GLY A 6 -38.82 25.42 -76.28
C GLY A 6 -38.43 23.96 -76.56
N ARG A 7 -39.45 23.07 -76.53
CA ARG A 7 -39.57 21.65 -77.02
C ARG A 7 -39.47 20.55 -75.94
N HIS A 8 -40.58 19.88 -75.58
CA HIS A 8 -41.38 18.82 -76.27
C HIS A 8 -40.64 17.44 -76.23
N ILE A 9 -41.23 16.31 -75.80
CA ILE A 9 -42.30 15.51 -76.47
C ILE A 9 -42.88 14.42 -75.52
N LEU A 10 -44.21 14.20 -75.62
CA LEU A 10 -45.13 13.02 -75.48
C LEU A 10 -44.65 11.71 -74.81
N MET A 11 -45.47 10.88 -74.13
CA MET A 11 -46.74 10.20 -74.53
C MET A 11 -47.31 9.44 -73.31
N GLN A 12 -48.50 9.71 -72.75
CA GLN A 12 -49.85 9.13 -72.97
C GLN A 12 -50.10 7.61 -72.75
N ARG A 13 -51.13 7.33 -71.90
CA ARG A 13 -52.21 6.26 -71.89
C ARG A 13 -52.31 5.51 -70.54
N THR A 14 -53.33 5.64 -69.67
CA THR A 14 -54.82 5.43 -69.67
C THR A 14 -55.31 3.99 -69.44
N ALA A 15 -56.05 3.75 -68.33
CA ALA A 15 -57.32 2.97 -68.15
C ALA A 15 -57.44 2.46 -66.68
N ARG A 16 -58.43 2.85 -65.83
CA ARG A 16 -59.85 2.39 -65.65
C ARG A 16 -59.97 0.85 -65.50
N ALA A 17 -60.71 0.19 -64.57
CA ALA A 17 -61.86 0.52 -63.72
C ALA A 17 -62.06 -0.51 -62.54
N ALA A 18 -63.02 -0.22 -61.64
CA ALA A 18 -63.45 -0.83 -60.34
C ALA A 18 -64.19 -2.22 -60.44
N PRO A 19 -64.96 -2.79 -59.43
CA PRO A 19 -65.30 -2.40 -58.02
C PRO A 19 -65.52 -3.54 -56.92
N LEU A 20 -65.55 -3.14 -55.61
CA LEU A 20 -66.43 -3.52 -54.42
C LEU A 20 -66.71 -5.00 -53.98
N PRO A 21 -67.23 -5.33 -52.74
CA PRO A 21 -67.50 -4.55 -51.50
C PRO A 21 -67.25 -5.25 -50.11
N ARG A 22 -67.43 -4.43 -49.02
CA ARG A 22 -68.08 -4.70 -47.69
C ARG A 22 -67.28 -5.11 -46.42
N ARG A 23 -67.12 -4.07 -45.55
CA ARG A 23 -67.49 -3.92 -44.11
C ARG A 23 -66.81 -4.77 -43.00
N ALA A 24 -66.06 -4.08 -42.12
CA ALA A 24 -66.21 -3.97 -40.64
C ALA A 24 -64.95 -3.24 -40.08
N ALA A 25 -65.04 -1.99 -39.57
CA ALA A 25 -65.31 -1.54 -38.19
C ALA A 25 -64.12 -1.73 -37.19
N PHE A 26 -63.82 -0.65 -36.44
CA PHE A 26 -62.78 -0.35 -35.41
C PHE A 26 -61.76 0.69 -35.92
N VAL A 27 -61.80 2.01 -35.67
CA VAL A 27 -62.08 2.89 -34.51
C VAL A 27 -61.07 2.74 -33.36
N LEU A 28 -60.21 3.78 -33.25
CA LEU A 28 -59.32 4.19 -32.14
C LEU A 28 -58.17 3.21 -31.80
N THR A 29 -56.88 3.57 -31.79
CA THR A 29 -56.23 4.75 -31.20
C THR A 29 -54.91 5.08 -31.92
N ALA A 30 -54.81 6.28 -32.50
CA ALA A 30 -53.55 6.92 -32.86
C ALA A 30 -53.54 8.27 -32.14
N ALA A 31 -52.91 8.33 -30.96
CA ALA A 31 -52.46 9.55 -30.27
C ALA A 31 -51.97 9.18 -28.86
N LEU A 32 -50.66 8.94 -28.71
CA LEU A 32 -49.88 9.38 -27.53
C LEU A 32 -48.37 9.11 -27.77
N VAL A 33 -47.80 9.76 -28.79
CA VAL A 33 -46.34 9.91 -28.92
C VAL A 33 -46.10 11.35 -29.29
N THR A 34 -46.20 12.26 -28.31
CA THR A 34 -45.66 13.63 -28.32
C THR A 34 -46.18 14.38 -27.09
N ALA A 35 -45.47 14.27 -25.96
CA ALA A 35 -45.43 15.29 -24.91
C ALA A 35 -44.51 14.79 -23.77
N LEU A 36 -43.20 14.97 -23.93
CA LEU A 36 -42.21 15.02 -22.84
C LEU A 36 -40.98 15.77 -23.37
N ALA A 37 -41.22 17.02 -23.77
CA ALA A 37 -40.22 18.05 -23.86
C ALA A 37 -40.77 19.24 -23.07
N ALA A 38 -39.92 19.83 -22.24
CA ALA A 38 -40.18 20.93 -21.30
C ALA A 38 -40.87 20.53 -19.98
N CYS A 39 -40.04 20.14 -19.00
CA CYS A 39 -40.04 20.62 -17.61
C CYS A 39 -38.94 19.89 -16.81
N SER A 40 -37.66 20.04 -17.19
CA SER A 40 -36.53 19.62 -16.33
C SER A 40 -36.09 20.79 -15.46
N GLY A 41 -36.94 21.15 -14.50
CA GLY A 41 -36.60 22.06 -13.41
C GLY A 41 -36.41 21.23 -12.14
N GLY A 42 -35.16 20.88 -11.83
CA GLY A 42 -34.79 20.26 -10.55
C GLY A 42 -34.02 18.94 -10.69
N GLY A 43 -32.69 19.02 -10.71
CA GLY A 43 -31.80 17.91 -10.36
C GLY A 43 -31.75 16.67 -11.27
N SER A 44 -32.32 16.68 -12.46
CA SER A 44 -32.36 15.50 -13.34
C SER A 44 -31.08 15.33 -14.15
N VAL A 45 -30.47 14.13 -14.10
CA VAL A 45 -29.35 13.69 -14.96
C VAL A 45 -29.70 13.85 -16.44
N ASN A 46 -28.78 14.40 -17.25
CA ASN A 46 -28.98 14.55 -18.69
C ASN A 46 -28.84 13.20 -19.42
N ILE A 47 -29.96 12.54 -19.67
CA ILE A 47 -30.01 11.33 -20.50
C ILE A 47 -30.27 11.74 -21.96
N ALA A 48 -29.37 11.37 -22.87
CA ALA A 48 -29.51 11.68 -24.29
C ALA A 48 -30.48 10.71 -24.99
N ASN A 49 -31.33 11.23 -25.90
CA ASN A 49 -32.23 10.42 -26.74
C ASN A 49 -31.55 9.99 -28.04
N SER A 50 -31.54 8.70 -28.34
CA SER A 50 -30.86 8.05 -29.48
C SER A 50 -31.52 8.23 -30.86
N GLN A 51 -32.34 9.27 -31.07
CA GLN A 51 -33.17 9.42 -32.28
C GLN A 51 -32.60 10.31 -33.40
N ARG A 52 -31.44 10.94 -33.20
CA ARG A 52 -30.62 11.42 -34.33
C ARG A 52 -29.51 10.42 -34.54
N GLY A 53 -29.29 10.01 -35.80
CA GLY A 53 -28.11 9.26 -36.19
C GLY A 53 -26.88 10.09 -35.83
N ASP A 54 -26.33 9.82 -34.65
CA ASP A 54 -25.09 10.38 -34.17
C ASP A 54 -23.98 9.60 -34.91
N PRO A 55 -22.97 10.25 -35.52
CA PRO A 55 -21.79 9.58 -36.08
C PRO A 55 -20.92 8.84 -35.02
N ALA A 56 -21.50 8.43 -33.90
CA ALA A 56 -20.85 8.19 -32.61
C ALA A 56 -21.02 6.76 -32.07
N THR A 57 -21.39 5.78 -32.90
CA THR A 57 -21.21 4.36 -32.51
C THR A 57 -19.72 4.10 -32.37
N VAL A 58 -19.30 3.57 -31.22
CA VAL A 58 -17.98 2.93 -31.14
C VAL A 58 -18.06 1.73 -32.06
N ASP A 59 -17.37 1.80 -33.20
CA ASP A 59 -17.34 0.72 -34.20
C ASP A 59 -16.40 -0.42 -33.78
N PHE A 60 -15.80 -0.32 -32.60
CA PHE A 60 -14.96 -1.34 -32.00
C PHE A 60 -15.77 -2.28 -31.11
N PRO A 61 -15.32 -3.54 -30.95
CA PRO A 61 -15.92 -4.45 -30.00
C PRO A 61 -15.90 -3.89 -28.58
N ILE A 62 -17.03 -4.01 -27.89
CA ILE A 62 -17.12 -3.73 -26.46
C ILE A 62 -17.30 -5.04 -25.69
N PHE A 63 -16.63 -5.12 -24.55
CA PHE A 63 -16.67 -6.25 -23.64
C PHE A 63 -17.21 -5.81 -22.30
N TYR A 64 -18.01 -6.67 -21.66
CA TYR A 64 -18.54 -6.38 -20.33
C TYR A 64 -18.91 -7.63 -19.58
N VAL A 65 -18.78 -7.57 -18.25
CA VAL A 65 -19.19 -8.66 -17.37
C VAL A 65 -20.63 -8.44 -16.95
N LYS A 66 -21.51 -9.40 -17.25
CA LYS A 66 -22.84 -9.44 -16.64
C LYS A 66 -22.81 -10.42 -15.49
N ARG A 67 -23.41 -10.02 -14.37
CA ARG A 67 -23.57 -10.89 -13.20
C ARG A 67 -24.93 -10.75 -12.55
N THR A 68 -25.35 -11.77 -11.84
CA THR A 68 -26.44 -11.66 -10.89
C THR A 68 -26.04 -10.69 -9.76
N VAL A 69 -26.95 -9.80 -9.35
CA VAL A 69 -26.72 -8.91 -8.21
C VAL A 69 -26.54 -9.76 -6.94
N PRO A 70 -25.38 -9.68 -6.25
CA PRO A 70 -25.13 -10.44 -5.04
C PRO A 70 -26.13 -10.09 -3.95
N LYS A 71 -26.73 -11.12 -3.34
CA LYS A 71 -27.69 -10.98 -2.23
C LYS A 71 -27.32 -11.95 -1.12
N ASN A 72 -27.46 -11.50 0.13
CA ASN A 72 -27.31 -12.36 1.29
C ASN A 72 -28.50 -13.33 1.44
N ALA A 73 -28.43 -14.23 2.44
CA ALA A 73 -29.49 -15.21 2.71
C ALA A 73 -30.87 -14.59 3.02
N ALA A 74 -30.91 -13.33 3.45
CA ALA A 74 -32.15 -12.58 3.68
C ALA A 74 -32.68 -11.88 2.41
N GLY A 75 -32.04 -12.07 1.25
CA GLY A 75 -32.42 -11.44 -0.02
C GLY A 75 -32.02 -9.98 -0.15
N VAL A 76 -31.21 -9.46 0.78
CA VAL A 76 -30.70 -8.08 0.77
C VAL A 76 -29.42 -8.02 -0.06
N VAL A 77 -29.26 -6.95 -0.84
CA VAL A 77 -28.05 -6.72 -1.65
C VAL A 77 -26.82 -6.71 -0.75
N GLN A 78 -25.86 -7.59 -1.04
CA GLN A 78 -24.59 -7.63 -0.33
C GLN A 78 -23.75 -6.41 -0.72
N GLN A 79 -23.16 -5.74 0.26
CA GLN A 79 -22.29 -4.59 0.01
C GLN A 79 -20.89 -5.10 -0.38
N ASP A 80 -20.26 -4.43 -1.33
CA ASP A 80 -18.88 -4.68 -1.71
C ASP A 80 -17.92 -4.02 -0.70
N ASP A 81 -16.78 -4.65 -0.43
CA ASP A 81 -15.73 -4.10 0.42
C ASP A 81 -14.40 -4.17 -0.34
N LEU A 82 -13.77 -3.00 -0.56
CA LEU A 82 -12.54 -2.89 -1.35
C LEU A 82 -11.34 -3.59 -0.71
N ARG A 83 -11.42 -3.91 0.59
CA ARG A 83 -10.32 -4.53 1.35
C ARG A 83 -10.26 -6.02 1.16
N VAL A 84 -11.37 -6.69 0.82
CA VAL A 84 -11.40 -8.16 0.73
C VAL A 84 -11.70 -8.65 -0.68
N LEU A 85 -11.20 -9.85 -0.98
CA LEU A 85 -11.60 -10.63 -2.13
C LEU A 85 -13.08 -10.93 -2.02
N ARG A 86 -13.81 -10.61 -3.08
CA ARG A 86 -15.24 -10.87 -3.14
C ARG A 86 -15.55 -12.36 -2.94
N ASP A 87 -16.43 -12.65 -1.98
CA ASP A 87 -17.03 -13.96 -1.76
C ASP A 87 -17.61 -14.55 -3.05
N ALA A 88 -17.60 -15.88 -3.17
CA ALA A 88 -18.10 -16.58 -4.35
C ALA A 88 -19.64 -16.64 -4.42
N VAL A 89 -20.29 -15.51 -4.70
CA VAL A 89 -21.76 -15.46 -4.82
C VAL A 89 -22.27 -14.45 -5.87
N PRO A 90 -21.79 -14.53 -7.13
CA PRO A 90 -22.77 -14.54 -8.24
C PRO A 90 -22.35 -15.39 -9.47
N SER A 91 -23.34 -15.76 -10.30
CA SER A 91 -23.13 -16.24 -11.67
C SER A 91 -22.80 -15.06 -12.57
N ALA A 92 -21.63 -15.09 -13.20
CA ALA A 92 -21.14 -14.07 -14.10
C ALA A 92 -20.51 -14.66 -15.38
N ASP A 93 -20.60 -13.92 -16.46
CA ASP A 93 -20.05 -14.27 -17.77
C ASP A 93 -19.50 -13.01 -18.47
N LEU A 94 -18.51 -13.21 -19.34
CA LEU A 94 -18.01 -12.17 -20.23
C LEU A 94 -18.85 -12.14 -21.52
N PHE A 95 -19.36 -10.96 -21.84
CA PHE A 95 -20.13 -10.71 -23.06
C PHE A 95 -19.39 -9.76 -23.99
N MET A 96 -19.67 -9.89 -25.28
CA MET A 96 -19.15 -9.05 -26.34
C MET A 96 -20.30 -8.52 -27.20
N ARG A 97 -20.18 -7.27 -27.66
CA ARG A 97 -20.88 -6.74 -28.84
C ARG A 97 -19.86 -6.26 -29.86
N ALA A 98 -20.10 -6.50 -31.14
CA ALA A 98 -19.16 -6.11 -32.21
C ALA A 98 -19.02 -4.58 -32.35
N THR A 99 -20.03 -3.82 -31.93
CA THR A 99 -20.02 -2.36 -31.84
C THR A 99 -20.79 -1.92 -30.60
N ALA A 100 -20.61 -0.67 -30.17
CA ALA A 100 -21.42 -0.06 -29.11
C ALA A 100 -22.85 0.33 -29.58
N SER A 101 -23.34 -0.19 -30.71
CA SER A 101 -24.72 0.07 -31.12
C SER A 101 -25.71 -0.61 -30.17
N PRO A 102 -26.81 0.07 -29.78
CA PRO A 102 -27.91 -0.59 -29.04
C PRO A 102 -28.51 -1.79 -29.78
N SER A 103 -28.42 -1.81 -31.11
CA SER A 103 -28.90 -2.91 -31.96
C SER A 103 -27.85 -4.00 -32.21
N ALA A 104 -26.61 -3.86 -31.72
CA ALA A 104 -25.58 -4.87 -31.91
C ALA A 104 -25.93 -6.17 -31.20
N THR A 105 -25.68 -7.30 -31.86
CA THR A 105 -25.89 -8.63 -31.29
C THR A 105 -24.90 -8.86 -30.16
N GLU A 106 -25.43 -9.26 -29.01
CA GLU A 106 -24.65 -9.65 -27.84
C GLU A 106 -24.29 -11.15 -27.92
N THR A 107 -23.02 -11.46 -27.63
CA THR A 107 -22.48 -12.83 -27.61
C THR A 107 -21.88 -13.13 -26.24
N ASN A 108 -22.27 -14.25 -25.61
CA ASN A 108 -21.63 -14.74 -24.39
C ASN A 108 -20.34 -15.50 -24.76
N ILE A 109 -19.19 -14.95 -24.40
CA ILE A 109 -17.87 -15.49 -24.74
C ILE A 109 -17.55 -16.72 -23.89
N THR A 110 -17.83 -16.63 -22.58
CA THR A 110 -17.49 -17.63 -21.58
C THR A 110 -18.49 -18.78 -21.48
N ALA A 111 -19.68 -18.68 -22.08
CA ALA A 111 -20.70 -19.74 -22.14
C ALA A 111 -20.14 -21.13 -22.54
N ARG A 112 -19.12 -21.16 -23.40
CA ARG A 112 -18.46 -22.39 -23.86
C ARG A 112 -17.66 -23.10 -22.77
N LEU A 113 -17.19 -22.36 -21.75
CA LEU A 113 -16.51 -22.88 -20.57
C LEU A 113 -17.48 -23.08 -19.42
N THR A 114 -18.39 -22.12 -19.21
CA THR A 114 -19.33 -22.19 -18.09
C THR A 114 -20.33 -23.33 -18.26
N ALA A 115 -20.75 -23.61 -19.51
CA ALA A 115 -21.60 -24.74 -19.86
C ALA A 115 -22.85 -24.88 -18.97
N GLY A 116 -23.40 -23.75 -18.51
CA GLY A 116 -24.56 -23.68 -17.61
C GLY A 116 -24.26 -23.87 -16.12
N ALA A 117 -23.01 -24.13 -15.74
CA ALA A 117 -22.56 -24.07 -14.35
C ALA A 117 -22.38 -22.61 -13.88
N SER A 118 -22.39 -22.39 -12.57
CA SER A 118 -22.13 -21.07 -12.00
C SER A 118 -20.62 -20.79 -12.03
N TRP A 119 -20.22 -19.66 -12.59
CA TRP A 119 -18.85 -19.16 -12.60
C TRP A 119 -18.85 -17.69 -12.21
N ASP A 120 -17.68 -17.14 -11.89
CA ASP A 120 -17.50 -15.71 -11.64
C ASP A 120 -16.41 -15.16 -12.57
N VAL A 121 -16.57 -13.90 -12.98
CA VAL A 121 -15.76 -13.20 -13.97
C VAL A 121 -15.60 -11.75 -13.53
N LYS A 122 -14.40 -11.17 -13.67
CA LYS A 122 -14.10 -9.76 -13.36
C LYS A 122 -12.83 -9.26 -14.05
N ASP A 123 -12.57 -7.96 -13.90
CA ASP A 123 -11.34 -7.24 -14.25
C ASP A 123 -10.94 -7.42 -15.72
N VAL A 124 -11.79 -6.91 -16.61
CA VAL A 124 -11.59 -7.03 -18.06
C VAL A 124 -10.65 -5.95 -18.57
N ASP A 125 -9.67 -6.36 -19.38
CA ASP A 125 -8.75 -5.47 -20.09
C ASP A 125 -8.56 -5.88 -21.56
N THR A 126 -8.15 -4.95 -22.41
CA THR A 126 -7.97 -5.18 -23.86
C THR A 126 -6.58 -4.76 -24.30
N SER A 127 -5.99 -5.52 -25.22
CA SER A 127 -4.67 -5.20 -25.78
C SER A 127 -4.70 -3.89 -26.58
N ALA A 128 -3.56 -3.20 -26.64
CA ALA A 128 -3.46 -1.90 -27.31
C ALA A 128 -3.78 -1.93 -28.82
N ASP A 129 -3.60 -3.08 -29.47
CA ASP A 129 -3.97 -3.30 -30.87
C ASP A 129 -5.46 -3.67 -31.06
N GLY A 130 -6.22 -3.81 -29.96
CA GLY A 130 -7.63 -4.18 -29.95
C GLY A 130 -7.90 -5.62 -30.40
N THR A 131 -6.92 -6.52 -30.39
CA THR A 131 -7.07 -7.89 -30.91
C THR A 131 -7.31 -8.96 -29.82
N LYS A 132 -6.98 -8.65 -28.56
CA LYS A 132 -7.05 -9.57 -27.43
C LYS A 132 -7.75 -8.94 -26.23
N VAL A 133 -8.31 -9.80 -25.38
CA VAL A 133 -8.97 -9.43 -24.12
C VAL A 133 -8.48 -10.34 -23.01
N ALA A 134 -7.97 -9.76 -21.93
CA ALA A 134 -7.60 -10.49 -20.71
C ALA A 134 -8.64 -10.24 -19.61
N PHE A 135 -8.89 -11.24 -18.78
CA PHE A 135 -9.81 -11.12 -17.65
C PHE A 135 -9.56 -12.21 -16.60
N ALA A 136 -10.07 -12.02 -15.40
CA ALA A 136 -10.03 -13.03 -14.34
C ALA A 136 -11.34 -13.83 -14.31
N MET A 137 -11.24 -15.15 -14.13
CA MET A 137 -12.39 -16.05 -14.05
C MET A 137 -12.13 -17.20 -13.06
N ARG A 138 -13.16 -17.62 -12.32
CA ARG A 138 -13.14 -18.79 -11.43
C ARG A 138 -14.39 -19.64 -11.55
N GLY A 139 -14.25 -20.94 -11.36
CA GLY A 139 -15.36 -21.87 -11.34
C GLY A 139 -15.00 -23.27 -11.83
N PRO A 140 -15.98 -24.18 -11.93
CA PRO A 140 -17.38 -23.97 -11.54
C PRO A 140 -17.54 -23.81 -10.01
N LEU A 141 -18.45 -22.95 -9.59
CA LEU A 141 -18.84 -22.72 -8.19
C LEU A 141 -19.91 -23.76 -7.81
N ALA A 142 -19.67 -24.57 -6.79
CA ALA A 142 -20.62 -25.59 -6.35
C ALA A 142 -21.75 -25.00 -5.48
N MET A 143 -22.97 -25.53 -5.61
CA MET A 143 -24.20 -25.02 -4.96
C MET A 143 -24.14 -25.02 -3.41
N ASN A 144 -23.22 -25.78 -2.80
CA ASN A 144 -22.98 -25.84 -1.35
C ASN A 144 -21.48 -25.70 -1.03
N GLN A 145 -20.71 -25.03 -1.89
CA GLN A 145 -19.31 -24.76 -1.61
C GLN A 145 -19.21 -23.85 -0.38
N ASP A 146 -18.20 -24.07 0.46
CA ASP A 146 -17.82 -23.06 1.45
C ASP A 146 -17.50 -21.76 0.70
N PRO A 147 -18.27 -20.67 0.90
CA PRO A 147 -18.03 -19.42 0.19
C PRO A 147 -16.63 -18.85 0.43
N LYS A 148 -15.97 -19.29 1.51
CA LYS A 148 -14.59 -18.92 1.87
C LYS A 148 -13.51 -19.80 1.24
N GLN A 149 -13.88 -20.91 0.61
CA GLN A 149 -12.95 -21.76 -0.14
C GLN A 149 -13.43 -21.97 -1.57
N PRO A 150 -13.60 -20.90 -2.37
CA PRO A 150 -13.99 -21.03 -3.77
C PRO A 150 -12.86 -21.60 -4.64
N PRO A 151 -13.13 -22.04 -5.88
CA PRO A 151 -12.07 -22.28 -6.84
C PRO A 151 -11.28 -20.99 -7.07
N SER A 152 -9.98 -21.13 -7.33
CA SER A 152 -9.09 -19.99 -7.56
C SER A 152 -9.51 -19.13 -8.74
N TRP A 153 -9.28 -17.83 -8.61
CA TRP A 153 -9.24 -16.92 -9.75
C TRP A 153 -8.03 -17.20 -10.64
N ARG A 154 -8.26 -17.26 -11.95
CA ARG A 154 -7.22 -17.46 -12.98
C ARG A 154 -7.39 -16.46 -14.11
N ILE A 155 -6.28 -16.13 -14.77
CA ILE A 155 -6.28 -15.23 -15.93
C ILE A 155 -6.62 -16.02 -17.20
N TYR A 156 -7.58 -15.50 -17.96
CA TYR A 156 -7.98 -16.00 -19.27
C TYR A 156 -7.73 -14.93 -20.33
N GLU A 157 -7.40 -15.39 -21.55
CA GLU A 157 -7.27 -14.54 -22.73
C GLU A 157 -8.23 -15.01 -23.83
N TYR A 158 -8.93 -14.03 -24.41
CA TYR A 158 -9.75 -14.18 -25.60
C TYR A 158 -9.12 -13.46 -26.80
N VAL A 159 -8.80 -14.21 -27.85
CA VAL A 159 -8.31 -13.70 -29.13
C VAL A 159 -9.49 -13.53 -30.08
N ILE A 160 -9.79 -12.27 -30.43
CA ILE A 160 -11.02 -11.89 -31.14
C ILE A 160 -11.08 -12.52 -32.53
N ALA A 161 -10.01 -12.36 -33.32
CA ALA A 161 -9.99 -12.78 -34.72
C ALA A 161 -10.17 -14.29 -34.91
N THR A 162 -9.62 -15.10 -34.01
CA THR A 162 -9.68 -16.57 -34.07
C THR A 162 -10.80 -17.15 -33.23
N ASN A 163 -11.54 -16.32 -32.47
CA ASN A 163 -12.52 -16.76 -31.48
C ASN A 163 -11.96 -17.79 -30.49
N ASN A 164 -10.69 -17.63 -30.09
CA ASN A 164 -10.00 -18.56 -29.20
C ASN A 164 -10.04 -18.04 -27.75
N LEU A 165 -10.55 -18.86 -26.82
CA LEU A 165 -10.61 -18.56 -25.39
C LEU A 165 -9.81 -19.62 -24.65
N HIS A 166 -8.84 -19.20 -23.83
CA HIS A 166 -7.97 -20.10 -23.07
C HIS A 166 -7.53 -19.47 -21.74
N ALA A 167 -7.17 -20.31 -20.77
CA ALA A 167 -6.45 -19.85 -19.59
C ALA A 167 -5.00 -19.53 -19.98
N VAL A 168 -4.46 -18.40 -19.51
CA VAL A 168 -3.09 -17.98 -19.83
C VAL A 168 -2.08 -18.86 -19.10
N ILE A 169 -2.27 -19.03 -17.78
CA ILE A 169 -1.56 -20.04 -17.00
C ILE A 169 -2.44 -21.28 -16.97
N ASN A 170 -1.95 -22.39 -17.54
CA ASN A 170 -2.69 -23.64 -17.59
C ASN A 170 -2.83 -24.23 -16.17
N PRO A 171 -4.05 -24.30 -15.58
CA PRO A 171 -4.22 -24.77 -14.21
C PRO A 171 -3.81 -26.23 -13.99
N ALA A 172 -3.78 -27.04 -15.06
CA ALA A 172 -3.37 -28.45 -14.97
C ALA A 172 -1.85 -28.64 -14.87
N THR A 173 -1.07 -27.61 -15.22
CA THR A 173 0.40 -27.64 -15.21
C THR A 173 1.01 -26.54 -14.34
N ASP A 174 0.18 -25.74 -13.69
CA ASP A 174 0.61 -24.71 -12.75
C ASP A 174 1.28 -25.38 -11.54
N PRO A 175 2.56 -25.08 -11.23
CA PRO A 175 3.23 -25.65 -10.07
C PRO A 175 2.70 -25.07 -8.74
N ASP A 176 2.05 -23.90 -8.78
CA ASP A 176 1.51 -23.28 -7.58
C ASP A 176 0.18 -23.94 -7.13
N PRO A 177 -0.15 -23.86 -5.83
CA PRO A 177 -1.37 -24.43 -5.30
C PRO A 177 -2.65 -23.95 -6.02
N LEU A 178 -3.66 -24.82 -6.08
CA LEU A 178 -4.98 -24.49 -6.63
C LEU A 178 -5.73 -23.41 -5.82
N THR A 179 -5.19 -22.96 -4.69
CA THR A 179 -5.72 -21.90 -3.82
C THR A 179 -5.25 -20.50 -4.21
N VAL A 180 -4.21 -20.38 -5.04
CA VAL A 180 -3.68 -19.10 -5.52
C VAL A 180 -4.70 -18.37 -6.37
N ASN A 181 -4.86 -17.06 -6.15
CA ASN A 181 -5.77 -16.22 -6.92
C ASN A 181 -4.99 -15.24 -7.78
N ASP A 182 -5.23 -15.27 -9.10
CA ASP A 182 -4.70 -14.32 -10.08
C ASP A 182 -5.85 -13.44 -10.62
N VAL A 183 -5.72 -12.11 -10.48
CA VAL A 183 -6.76 -11.12 -10.79
C VAL A 183 -6.19 -9.85 -11.43
N SER A 184 -7.05 -8.93 -11.87
CA SER A 184 -6.66 -7.62 -12.42
C SER A 184 -5.58 -7.66 -13.51
N PRO A 185 -5.73 -8.47 -14.58
CA PRO A 185 -4.74 -8.52 -15.65
C PRO A 185 -4.72 -7.23 -16.47
N HIS A 186 -3.54 -6.83 -16.93
CA HIS A 186 -3.33 -5.73 -17.86
C HIS A 186 -2.19 -6.05 -18.83
N TYR A 187 -2.34 -5.67 -20.09
CA TYR A 187 -1.27 -5.85 -21.07
C TYR A 187 -0.14 -4.83 -20.87
N LEU A 188 1.11 -5.30 -20.91
CA LEU A 188 2.31 -4.47 -21.02
C LEU A 188 2.61 -4.19 -22.51
N PRO A 189 3.27 -3.06 -22.84
CA PRO A 189 3.52 -2.66 -24.23
C PRO A 189 4.50 -3.57 -24.98
N ASP A 190 5.24 -4.42 -24.27
CA ASP A 190 6.13 -5.45 -24.82
C ASP A 190 5.45 -6.82 -25.02
N GLY A 191 4.15 -6.91 -24.74
CA GLY A 191 3.33 -8.12 -24.91
C GLY A 191 3.24 -9.01 -23.68
N ARG A 192 3.96 -8.71 -22.60
CA ARG A 192 3.78 -9.38 -21.29
C ARG A 192 2.44 -9.01 -20.65
N ILE A 193 2.08 -9.74 -19.60
CA ILE A 193 0.87 -9.49 -18.82
C ILE A 193 1.26 -9.19 -17.38
N LEU A 194 0.83 -8.03 -16.89
CA LEU A 194 0.86 -7.63 -15.49
C LEU A 194 -0.44 -8.06 -14.82
N PHE A 195 -0.39 -8.51 -13.57
CA PHE A 195 -1.58 -8.91 -12.83
C PHE A 195 -1.35 -8.83 -11.31
N SER A 196 -2.43 -8.84 -10.54
CA SER A 196 -2.39 -8.97 -9.09
C SER A 196 -2.54 -10.43 -8.68
N SER A 197 -1.73 -10.91 -7.76
CA SER A 197 -1.72 -12.33 -7.38
C SER A 197 -1.46 -12.55 -5.88
N THR A 198 -1.97 -13.68 -5.36
CA THR A 198 -1.60 -14.21 -4.04
C THR A 198 -0.45 -15.23 -4.09
N ARG A 199 0.17 -15.46 -5.26
CA ARG A 199 1.32 -16.38 -5.43
C ARG A 199 2.47 -16.04 -4.49
N GLN A 200 2.91 -14.78 -4.50
CA GLN A 200 3.98 -14.28 -3.62
C GLN A 200 5.26 -15.15 -3.71
N THR A 201 5.57 -15.68 -4.90
CA THR A 201 6.57 -16.74 -5.07
C THR A 201 7.97 -16.30 -4.63
N GLN A 202 8.33 -15.04 -4.89
CA GLN A 202 9.61 -14.50 -4.44
C GLN A 202 9.64 -14.27 -2.93
N SER A 203 8.57 -13.73 -2.34
CA SER A 203 8.45 -13.59 -0.88
C SER A 203 8.56 -14.94 -0.17
N LYS A 204 7.92 -15.99 -0.70
CA LYS A 204 8.02 -17.37 -0.20
C LYS A 204 9.45 -17.92 -0.27
N GLY A 205 10.19 -17.60 -1.33
CA GLY A 205 11.62 -17.96 -1.45
C GLY A 205 12.45 -17.30 -0.34
N ILE A 206 12.25 -16.01 -0.11
CA ILE A 206 12.97 -15.25 0.92
C ILE A 206 12.70 -15.80 2.34
N LEU A 207 11.47 -16.26 2.62
CA LEU A 207 11.17 -16.90 3.90
C LEU A 207 12.05 -18.13 4.16
N LEU A 208 12.33 -18.95 3.14
CA LEU A 208 13.25 -20.09 3.29
C LEU A 208 14.67 -19.64 3.59
N ASP A 209 15.14 -18.60 2.90
CA ASP A 209 16.48 -18.04 3.11
C ASP A 209 16.64 -17.45 4.52
N GLU A 210 15.53 -17.00 5.13
CA GLU A 210 15.41 -16.57 6.52
C GLU A 210 15.22 -17.73 7.52
N GLY A 211 15.16 -18.99 7.07
CA GLY A 211 14.95 -20.16 7.93
C GLY A 211 13.51 -20.34 8.41
N LYS A 212 12.53 -19.74 7.72
CA LYS A 212 11.09 -19.82 8.00
C LYS A 212 10.39 -20.73 6.97
N PRO A 213 9.23 -21.33 7.31
CA PRO A 213 8.45 -22.08 6.33
C PRO A 213 7.92 -21.16 5.22
N GLN A 214 7.63 -21.73 4.05
CA GLN A 214 6.98 -21.00 2.96
C GLN A 214 5.49 -20.88 3.21
N PHE A 215 4.96 -19.67 3.11
CA PHE A 215 3.52 -19.41 3.21
C PHE A 215 3.14 -18.14 2.44
N GLU A 216 1.85 -18.01 2.13
CA GLU A 216 1.27 -16.77 1.65
C GLU A 216 1.06 -15.83 2.82
N ALA A 217 1.68 -14.66 2.78
CA ALA A 217 1.43 -13.63 3.76
C ALA A 217 -0.03 -13.21 3.68
N GLN A 218 -0.70 -13.13 4.82
CA GLN A 218 -1.99 -12.47 4.92
C GLN A 218 -1.79 -10.94 4.86
N ASP A 219 -2.86 -10.23 4.49
CA ASP A 219 -2.96 -8.80 4.68
C ASP A 219 -2.74 -8.39 6.16
N GLU A 220 -2.51 -7.12 6.42
CA GLU A 220 -2.19 -6.65 7.78
C GLU A 220 -3.39 -6.77 8.74
N ASP A 221 -4.63 -6.81 8.22
CA ASP A 221 -5.84 -7.16 8.97
C ASP A 221 -5.94 -8.67 9.31
N ARG A 222 -5.12 -9.50 8.66
CA ARG A 222 -5.10 -10.97 8.75
C ARG A 222 -6.44 -11.60 8.41
N ASN A 223 -7.09 -11.07 7.37
CA ASN A 223 -8.37 -11.53 6.85
C ASN A 223 -8.20 -12.45 5.64
N GLU A 224 -7.26 -12.15 4.75
CA GLU A 224 -6.98 -12.95 3.54
C GLU A 224 -5.53 -12.83 3.05
N SER A 225 -5.12 -13.70 2.12
CA SER A 225 -3.81 -13.61 1.47
C SER A 225 -3.64 -12.26 0.77
N ALA A 226 -2.53 -11.58 1.04
CA ALA A 226 -2.22 -10.30 0.41
C ALA A 226 -2.07 -10.48 -1.12
N PHE A 227 -2.58 -9.50 -1.87
CA PHE A 227 -2.45 -9.44 -3.32
C PHE A 227 -1.26 -8.53 -3.63
N VAL A 228 -0.30 -9.01 -4.40
CA VAL A 228 0.86 -8.25 -4.87
C VAL A 228 0.92 -8.29 -6.39
N LEU A 229 1.68 -7.39 -7.01
CA LEU A 229 1.81 -7.34 -8.45
C LEU A 229 2.86 -8.33 -8.95
N GLU A 230 2.52 -9.05 -10.01
CA GLU A 230 3.38 -9.98 -10.72
C GLU A 230 3.28 -9.77 -12.25
N VAL A 231 4.34 -10.13 -12.96
CA VAL A 231 4.41 -10.06 -14.42
C VAL A 231 4.72 -11.45 -14.98
N MET A 232 4.09 -11.80 -16.10
CA MET A 232 4.34 -13.03 -16.85
C MET A 232 4.50 -12.77 -18.35
N ASN A 233 5.14 -13.70 -19.04
CA ASN A 233 5.15 -13.75 -20.49
C ASN A 233 3.74 -13.96 -21.04
N ALA A 234 3.54 -13.62 -22.33
CA ALA A 234 2.25 -13.78 -23.01
C ALA A 234 1.70 -15.23 -22.99
N ASP A 235 2.58 -16.23 -22.82
CA ASP A 235 2.25 -17.65 -22.76
C ASP A 235 2.07 -18.18 -21.32
N GLY A 236 2.04 -17.29 -20.32
CA GLY A 236 1.90 -17.64 -18.90
C GLY A 236 3.17 -18.12 -18.22
N THR A 237 4.31 -18.16 -18.92
CA THR A 237 5.61 -18.53 -18.32
C THR A 237 6.29 -17.32 -17.66
N GLY A 238 7.37 -17.55 -16.91
CA GLY A 238 8.22 -16.46 -16.41
C GLY A 238 7.57 -15.55 -15.38
N VAL A 239 6.59 -16.06 -14.63
CA VAL A 239 5.92 -15.34 -13.54
C VAL A 239 6.96 -14.86 -12.51
N HIS A 240 6.95 -13.56 -12.22
CA HIS A 240 7.81 -12.98 -11.19
C HIS A 240 7.16 -11.75 -10.53
N GLN A 241 7.49 -11.54 -9.26
CA GLN A 241 6.89 -10.54 -8.40
C GLN A 241 7.61 -9.18 -8.53
N ILE A 242 6.81 -8.10 -8.60
CA ILE A 242 7.31 -6.74 -8.77
C ILE A 242 6.95 -5.83 -7.58
N SER A 243 5.96 -6.19 -6.76
CA SER A 243 5.64 -5.47 -5.52
C SER A 243 5.66 -6.37 -4.28
N PHE A 244 5.99 -5.80 -3.13
CA PHE A 244 6.23 -6.54 -1.87
C PHE A 244 5.47 -5.96 -0.67
N ASN A 245 4.36 -5.24 -0.92
CA ASN A 245 3.50 -4.70 0.13
C ASN A 245 3.01 -5.81 1.09
N GLN A 246 2.66 -5.44 2.32
CA GLN A 246 2.07 -6.38 3.30
C GLN A 246 0.54 -6.41 3.25
N SER A 247 -0.06 -5.55 2.44
CA SER A 247 -1.48 -5.50 2.13
C SER A 247 -1.68 -5.54 0.61
N HIS A 248 -2.85 -5.15 0.11
CA HIS A 248 -3.21 -5.34 -1.30
C HIS A 248 -2.63 -4.28 -2.26
N ASP A 249 -2.00 -4.73 -3.34
CA ASP A 249 -1.75 -3.99 -4.58
C ASP A 249 -2.67 -4.53 -5.69
N ARG A 250 -3.67 -3.74 -6.10
CA ARG A 250 -4.75 -4.15 -7.03
C ARG A 250 -5.05 -3.10 -8.10
N ASP A 251 -5.81 -3.50 -9.11
CA ASP A 251 -6.30 -2.64 -10.20
C ASP A 251 -5.19 -1.91 -10.97
N ALA A 252 -4.16 -2.65 -11.38
CA ALA A 252 -3.05 -2.07 -12.10
C ALA A 252 -3.41 -1.70 -13.56
N THR A 253 -2.77 -0.63 -14.05
CA THR A 253 -2.83 -0.15 -15.43
C THR A 253 -1.46 0.34 -15.89
N VAL A 254 -1.30 0.62 -17.18
CA VAL A 254 -0.05 1.15 -17.75
C VAL A 254 -0.30 2.57 -18.26
N LEU A 255 0.53 3.50 -17.79
CA LEU A 255 0.54 4.89 -18.25
C LEU A 255 1.25 5.00 -19.60
N ALA A 256 0.96 6.05 -20.37
CA ALA A 256 1.57 6.31 -21.68
C ALA A 256 3.10 6.42 -21.63
N ASN A 257 3.68 6.78 -20.47
CA ASN A 257 5.13 6.80 -20.26
C ASN A 257 5.74 5.41 -19.99
N GLY A 258 4.93 4.35 -19.99
CA GLY A 258 5.36 2.97 -19.79
C GLY A 258 5.38 2.50 -18.33
N ARG A 259 5.23 3.41 -17.36
CA ARG A 259 5.16 3.04 -15.94
C ARG A 259 3.83 2.39 -15.63
N VAL A 260 3.86 1.47 -14.68
CA VAL A 260 2.68 0.83 -14.09
C VAL A 260 2.10 1.77 -13.02
N LEU A 261 0.78 1.87 -12.96
CA LEU A 261 0.00 2.61 -11.95
C LEU A 261 -1.04 1.68 -11.33
N TRP A 262 -1.20 1.67 -10.02
CA TRP A 262 -2.19 0.79 -9.36
C TRP A 262 -2.70 1.40 -8.05
N SER A 263 -3.68 0.71 -7.45
CA SER A 263 -4.25 1.05 -6.14
C SER A 263 -3.56 0.21 -5.06
N ARG A 264 -2.85 0.87 -4.14
CA ARG A 264 -2.17 0.24 -3.01
C ARG A 264 -2.94 0.52 -1.74
N TRP A 265 -3.34 -0.53 -1.02
CA TRP A 265 -3.77 -0.43 0.36
C TRP A 265 -2.54 -0.33 1.27
N ASP A 266 -2.32 0.84 1.82
CA ASP A 266 -1.27 1.11 2.80
C ASP A 266 -1.89 0.95 4.20
N HIS A 267 -1.60 -0.18 4.84
CA HIS A 267 -2.13 -0.56 6.15
C HIS A 267 -1.00 -0.83 7.16
N ALA A 268 0.18 -0.25 6.89
CA ALA A 268 1.27 -0.23 7.87
C ALA A 268 0.80 0.41 9.18
N PRO A 269 1.36 0.04 10.34
CA PRO A 269 0.86 0.50 11.64
C PRO A 269 0.68 2.02 11.72
N GLY A 270 -0.57 2.46 11.96
CA GLY A 270 -0.95 3.87 12.00
C GLY A 270 -1.40 4.47 10.67
N LYS A 271 -1.53 3.67 9.61
CA LYS A 271 -2.13 4.01 8.32
C LYS A 271 -3.24 3.02 7.96
N ASP A 272 -4.23 3.51 7.23
CA ASP A 272 -5.29 2.69 6.63
C ASP A 272 -5.96 3.49 5.51
N ALA A 273 -5.45 3.36 4.29
CA ALA A 273 -6.00 4.03 3.11
C ALA A 273 -5.50 3.40 1.80
N MET A 274 -6.25 3.60 0.71
CA MET A 274 -5.91 3.13 -0.63
C MET A 274 -5.50 4.29 -1.56
N HIS A 275 -4.20 4.37 -1.82
CA HIS A 275 -3.56 5.42 -2.62
C HIS A 275 -3.17 4.90 -4.00
N LEU A 276 -2.78 5.81 -4.89
CA LEU A 276 -2.21 5.43 -6.18
C LEU A 276 -0.68 5.41 -6.10
N TYR A 277 -0.07 4.30 -6.51
CA TYR A 277 1.40 4.12 -6.59
C TYR A 277 1.83 3.79 -8.01
N SER A 278 3.09 4.09 -8.35
CA SER A 278 3.66 3.78 -9.65
C SER A 278 5.08 3.23 -9.59
N ALA A 279 5.45 2.39 -10.56
CA ALA A 279 6.78 1.79 -10.71
C ALA A 279 7.05 1.45 -12.18
N ASN A 280 8.29 1.09 -12.49
CA ASN A 280 8.61 0.45 -13.76
C ASN A 280 8.02 -0.97 -13.81
N PRO A 281 7.82 -1.56 -15.01
CA PRO A 281 7.30 -2.91 -15.15
C PRO A 281 8.11 -4.01 -14.44
N ASP A 282 9.40 -3.78 -14.13
CA ASP A 282 10.26 -4.69 -13.38
C ASP A 282 10.21 -4.49 -11.84
N GLY A 283 9.40 -3.54 -11.37
CA GLY A 283 9.24 -3.19 -9.95
C GLY A 283 10.27 -2.21 -9.41
N THR A 284 11.20 -1.71 -10.23
CA THR A 284 12.10 -0.60 -9.86
C THR A 284 11.38 0.75 -9.89
N ASP A 285 11.97 1.76 -9.27
CA ASP A 285 11.45 3.13 -9.21
C ASP A 285 10.04 3.19 -8.62
N LEU A 286 9.81 2.48 -7.50
CA LEU A 286 8.55 2.55 -6.76
C LEU A 286 8.38 3.93 -6.11
N GLU A 287 7.24 4.57 -6.39
CA GLU A 287 6.91 5.88 -5.82
C GLU A 287 5.41 6.00 -5.52
N LEU A 288 5.07 6.87 -4.57
CA LEU A 288 3.70 7.40 -4.46
C LEU A 288 3.38 8.14 -5.77
N TYR A 289 2.26 7.83 -6.40
CA TYR A 289 1.76 8.61 -7.54
C TYR A 289 0.84 9.73 -7.09
N TYR A 290 -0.24 9.38 -6.36
CA TYR A 290 -1.24 10.34 -5.93
C TYR A 290 -2.05 9.88 -4.71
N GLY A 291 -2.38 10.83 -3.82
CA GLY A 291 -3.58 10.76 -2.99
C GLY A 291 -3.37 10.40 -1.53
N ALA A 292 -2.13 10.25 -1.05
CA ALA A 292 -1.83 9.87 0.34
C ALA A 292 -2.43 10.81 1.41
N ASN A 293 -2.80 12.04 1.04
CA ASN A 293 -3.48 13.01 1.89
C ASN A 293 -4.74 13.63 1.25
N SER A 294 -5.30 13.00 0.21
CA SER A 294 -6.44 13.55 -0.57
C SER A 294 -7.77 12.81 -0.35
N HIS A 295 -7.84 11.94 0.66
CA HIS A 295 -9.00 11.08 0.94
C HIS A 295 -10.23 11.84 1.46
N MET A 296 -10.06 13.01 2.09
CA MET A 296 -11.17 13.78 2.68
C MET A 296 -11.93 14.62 1.65
N THR A 297 -12.34 13.98 0.55
CA THR A 297 -12.90 14.65 -0.64
C THR A 297 -14.24 14.04 -1.10
N GLY A 298 -14.80 13.09 -0.35
CA GLY A 298 -16.13 12.54 -0.60
C GLY A 298 -17.26 13.48 -0.23
N THR A 299 -18.50 13.03 -0.45
CA THR A 299 -19.72 13.72 0.02
C THR A 299 -19.59 14.11 1.49
N ASN A 300 -19.92 15.36 1.81
CA ASN A 300 -19.85 15.90 3.17
C ASN A 300 -18.46 15.79 3.81
N ASN A 301 -17.39 15.86 3.00
CA ASN A 301 -16.00 15.68 3.44
C ASN A 301 -15.81 14.33 4.16
N THR A 302 -16.35 13.26 3.59
CA THR A 302 -16.07 11.90 4.06
C THR A 302 -14.83 11.33 3.37
N VAL A 303 -14.21 10.34 4.02
CA VAL A 303 -13.09 9.57 3.47
C VAL A 303 -13.55 8.84 2.21
N VAL A 304 -12.72 8.88 1.17
CA VAL A 304 -12.84 8.06 -0.04
C VAL A 304 -11.51 7.43 -0.38
N GLU A 305 -11.55 6.28 -1.01
CA GLU A 305 -10.42 5.52 -1.53
C GLU A 305 -10.28 5.70 -3.03
N PHE A 306 -9.06 5.61 -3.56
CA PHE A 306 -8.79 5.68 -5.00
C PHE A 306 -8.61 4.28 -5.57
N VAL A 307 -9.51 3.88 -6.48
CA VAL A 307 -9.48 2.55 -7.11
C VAL A 307 -9.71 2.61 -8.63
N GLN A 308 -9.37 1.53 -9.33
CA GLN A 308 -9.55 1.40 -10.78
C GLN A 308 -8.98 2.57 -11.62
N PRO A 309 -7.71 2.97 -11.42
CA PRO A 309 -7.11 4.04 -12.21
C PRO A 309 -7.00 3.63 -13.69
N ARG A 310 -7.28 4.57 -14.59
CA ARG A 310 -7.08 4.44 -16.05
C ARG A 310 -6.62 5.78 -16.61
N GLN A 311 -5.58 5.80 -17.43
CA GLN A 311 -5.17 7.06 -18.07
C GLN A 311 -6.13 7.43 -19.20
N MET A 312 -6.54 8.70 -19.23
CA MET A 312 -7.30 9.30 -20.30
C MET A 312 -6.38 9.75 -21.43
N GLN A 313 -6.94 9.96 -22.63
CA GLN A 313 -6.17 10.38 -23.81
C GLN A 313 -5.39 11.70 -23.63
N ASP A 314 -5.86 12.58 -22.76
CA ASP A 314 -5.19 13.85 -22.45
C ASP A 314 -4.07 13.74 -21.41
N GLY A 315 -3.77 12.52 -20.95
CA GLY A 315 -2.72 12.22 -19.99
C GLY A 315 -3.17 12.25 -18.52
N ARG A 316 -4.37 12.76 -18.20
CA ARG A 316 -4.92 12.73 -16.84
C ARG A 316 -5.38 11.33 -16.48
N THR A 317 -5.57 11.07 -15.18
CA THR A 317 -6.00 9.77 -14.67
C THR A 317 -7.48 9.81 -14.29
N LEU A 318 -8.30 8.96 -14.90
CA LEU A 318 -9.63 8.65 -14.40
C LEU A 318 -9.49 7.66 -13.23
N ALA A 319 -10.17 7.89 -12.12
CA ALA A 319 -10.26 6.95 -11.01
C ALA A 319 -11.68 6.89 -10.44
N LEU A 320 -12.04 5.74 -9.88
CA LEU A 320 -13.26 5.59 -9.09
C LEU A 320 -12.95 5.92 -7.63
N ILE A 321 -13.75 6.80 -7.02
CA ILE A 321 -13.67 7.12 -5.60
C ILE A 321 -14.91 6.67 -4.84
N ARG A 322 -14.68 6.03 -3.69
CA ARG A 322 -15.74 5.55 -2.78
C ARG A 322 -15.20 5.22 -1.40
N GLN A 323 -16.07 5.10 -0.41
CA GLN A 323 -15.74 4.43 0.85
C GLN A 323 -15.43 2.94 0.62
N TYR A 324 -14.67 2.34 1.55
CA TYR A 324 -14.41 0.89 1.55
C TYR A 324 -15.69 0.08 1.32
N THR A 325 -16.76 0.39 2.04
CA THR A 325 -18.06 -0.29 1.93
C THR A 325 -19.25 0.66 2.05
N GLY A 326 -20.48 0.14 1.97
CA GLY A 326 -21.73 0.88 2.25
C GLY A 326 -22.30 1.69 1.09
N VAL A 327 -21.67 1.66 -0.08
CA VAL A 327 -22.10 2.35 -1.31
C VAL A 327 -22.52 1.37 -2.41
N ASP A 328 -23.08 0.24 -2.01
CA ASP A 328 -23.38 -0.92 -2.83
C ASP A 328 -22.12 -1.48 -3.50
N PHE A 329 -21.92 -1.14 -4.77
CA PHE A 329 -20.78 -1.58 -5.58
C PHE A 329 -20.08 -0.41 -6.28
N GLY A 330 -20.54 0.84 -6.10
CA GLY A 330 -20.14 1.94 -6.97
C GLY A 330 -19.69 3.19 -6.22
N GLY A 331 -19.26 4.18 -6.99
CA GLY A 331 -18.71 5.43 -6.49
C GLY A 331 -18.87 6.56 -7.48
N ASN A 332 -18.10 7.62 -7.26
CA ASN A 332 -17.97 8.75 -8.18
C ASN A 332 -16.73 8.58 -9.05
N LEU A 333 -16.81 8.99 -10.31
CA LEU A 333 -15.63 9.08 -11.16
C LEU A 333 -14.98 10.45 -10.98
N VAL A 334 -13.67 10.47 -10.78
CA VAL A 334 -12.86 11.70 -10.73
C VAL A 334 -11.76 11.65 -11.78
N ILE A 335 -11.43 12.82 -12.31
CA ILE A 335 -10.30 13.05 -13.22
C ILE A 335 -9.22 13.74 -12.41
N ILE A 336 -8.02 13.16 -12.40
CA ILE A 336 -6.88 13.53 -11.56
C ILE A 336 -5.71 13.95 -12.44
N ASP A 337 -5.15 15.13 -12.18
CA ASP A 337 -3.87 15.58 -12.74
C ASP A 337 -2.68 15.06 -11.92
N GLY A 338 -2.46 13.74 -11.97
CA GLY A 338 -1.34 13.10 -11.27
C GLY A 338 0.03 13.36 -11.93
N ALA A 339 0.06 13.92 -13.14
CA ALA A 339 1.30 14.29 -13.81
C ALA A 339 1.96 15.51 -13.15
N HIS A 340 1.16 16.47 -12.68
CA HIS A 340 1.68 17.69 -12.06
C HIS A 340 1.50 17.75 -10.54
N TYR A 341 0.75 16.83 -9.94
CA TYR A 341 0.46 16.81 -8.50
C TYR A 341 0.65 15.43 -7.88
N ALA A 342 1.00 15.41 -6.59
CA ALA A 342 0.92 14.20 -5.76
C ALA A 342 -0.29 14.23 -4.81
N GLU A 343 -0.83 15.41 -4.51
CA GLU A 343 -2.06 15.56 -3.73
C GLU A 343 -2.98 16.59 -4.39
N ASN A 344 -4.24 16.62 -3.98
CA ASN A 344 -5.25 17.52 -4.53
C ASN A 344 -4.82 18.99 -4.53
N THR A 345 -3.97 19.39 -3.58
CA THR A 345 -3.44 20.75 -3.43
C THR A 345 -1.91 20.80 -3.36
N GLN A 346 -1.20 19.71 -3.64
CA GLN A 346 0.27 19.67 -3.62
C GLN A 346 0.83 19.41 -5.03
N PRO A 347 1.25 20.45 -5.76
CA PRO A 347 1.95 20.28 -7.02
C PRO A 347 3.36 19.71 -6.79
N LEU A 348 3.93 19.10 -7.83
CA LEU A 348 5.36 18.82 -7.90
C LEU A 348 6.16 20.12 -7.92
N ALA A 349 7.43 20.10 -7.50
CA ALA A 349 8.29 21.29 -7.43
C ALA A 349 8.39 22.03 -8.77
N ALA A 350 8.46 21.29 -9.87
CA ALA A 350 8.48 21.85 -11.23
C ALA A 350 7.20 22.65 -11.59
N ASN A 351 6.10 22.39 -10.88
CA ASN A 351 4.78 22.98 -11.08
C ASN A 351 4.31 23.79 -9.86
N SER A 352 5.25 24.27 -9.03
CA SER A 352 4.98 24.94 -7.75
C SER A 352 4.09 26.18 -7.82
N SER A 353 3.86 26.75 -9.03
CA SER A 353 2.91 27.84 -9.25
C SER A 353 1.45 27.41 -9.27
N LEU A 354 1.14 26.11 -9.36
CA LEU A 354 -0.22 25.60 -9.39
C LEU A 354 -0.79 25.42 -7.97
N THR A 355 -2.11 25.50 -7.81
CA THR A 355 -2.76 25.50 -6.47
C THR A 355 -3.82 24.39 -6.28
N GLY A 356 -4.17 23.65 -7.33
CA GLY A 356 -5.30 22.70 -7.33
C GLY A 356 -6.66 23.37 -7.56
N PRO A 357 -7.77 22.58 -7.51
CA PRO A 357 -7.78 21.16 -7.21
C PRO A 357 -7.20 20.32 -8.36
N ALA A 358 -6.36 19.34 -8.02
CA ALA A 358 -5.80 18.38 -8.98
C ALA A 358 -6.80 17.27 -9.32
N GLN A 359 -7.81 17.03 -8.47
CA GLN A 359 -8.89 16.09 -8.75
C GLN A 359 -10.22 16.83 -8.92
N THR A 360 -10.97 16.46 -9.96
CA THR A 360 -12.30 17.02 -10.23
C THR A 360 -13.29 15.90 -10.56
N PRO A 361 -14.55 15.97 -10.09
CA PRO A 361 -15.58 15.04 -10.53
C PRO A 361 -15.71 15.01 -12.06
N ALA A 362 -15.81 13.81 -12.64
CA ALA A 362 -15.97 13.64 -14.08
C ALA A 362 -17.35 14.10 -14.57
N THR A 363 -18.34 14.20 -13.67
CA THR A 363 -19.71 14.66 -13.94
C THR A 363 -20.10 15.78 -12.99
N THR A 364 -20.96 16.69 -13.44
CA THR A 364 -21.60 17.69 -12.57
C THR A 364 -22.84 17.14 -11.86
N ASN A 365 -23.30 15.94 -12.21
CA ASN A 365 -24.39 15.28 -11.50
C ASN A 365 -23.92 14.88 -10.09
N PRO A 366 -24.73 15.09 -9.04
CA PRO A 366 -24.30 14.84 -7.66
C PRO A 366 -24.26 13.34 -7.35
N VAL A 367 -23.09 12.72 -7.51
CA VAL A 367 -22.82 11.34 -7.15
C VAL A 367 -22.36 11.26 -5.69
N GLN A 368 -23.13 10.55 -4.87
CA GLN A 368 -22.87 10.42 -3.44
C GLN A 368 -21.90 9.26 -3.16
N THR A 369 -20.83 9.54 -2.41
CA THR A 369 -19.83 8.55 -1.95
C THR A 369 -20.11 7.99 -0.56
N ILE A 370 -21.34 8.21 -0.05
CA ILE A 370 -21.83 7.74 1.25
C ILE A 370 -23.07 6.84 1.06
N PRO A 371 -23.45 6.02 2.06
CA PRO A 371 -24.64 5.19 2.00
C PRO A 371 -25.93 5.97 1.72
N GLY A 372 -26.87 5.32 1.03
CA GLY A 372 -28.18 5.88 0.67
C GLY A 372 -28.30 6.29 -0.81
N PRO A 373 -29.40 6.99 -1.19
CA PRO A 373 -29.66 7.39 -2.57
C PRO A 373 -28.61 8.36 -3.11
N SER A 374 -28.17 8.14 -4.35
CA SER A 374 -27.22 9.00 -5.06
C SER A 374 -27.87 9.63 -6.28
N PRO A 375 -28.32 10.91 -6.27
CA PRO A 375 -29.16 11.46 -7.35
C PRO A 375 -28.50 11.43 -8.73
N GLY A 376 -27.17 11.57 -8.80
CA GLY A 376 -26.37 11.40 -10.03
C GLY A 376 -26.16 9.94 -10.47
N GLY A 377 -26.76 8.98 -9.79
CA GLY A 377 -26.47 7.55 -9.92
C GLY A 377 -25.13 7.17 -9.27
N ARG A 378 -24.65 5.95 -9.54
CA ARG A 378 -23.30 5.49 -9.14
C ARG A 378 -22.62 4.82 -10.32
N PHE A 379 -21.31 4.98 -10.42
CA PHE A 379 -20.46 4.29 -11.38
C PHE A 379 -19.82 3.07 -10.73
N ASN A 380 -19.78 1.93 -11.42
CA ASN A 380 -19.04 0.75 -10.96
C ASN A 380 -17.67 0.62 -11.64
N SER A 381 -17.56 1.04 -12.91
CA SER A 381 -16.32 1.05 -13.68
C SER A 381 -16.40 2.09 -14.80
N GLY A 382 -15.23 2.51 -15.29
CA GLY A 382 -15.09 3.42 -16.43
C GLY A 382 -13.87 3.08 -17.29
N TYR A 383 -14.04 3.14 -18.60
CA TYR A 383 -13.02 2.85 -19.60
C TYR A 383 -12.94 4.03 -20.58
N PRO A 384 -11.95 4.94 -20.45
CA PRO A 384 -11.78 6.09 -21.34
C PRO A 384 -11.54 5.65 -22.80
N LEU A 385 -12.16 6.34 -23.75
CA LEU A 385 -11.92 6.12 -25.18
C LEU A 385 -10.67 6.89 -25.62
N GLN A 386 -9.96 6.33 -26.62
CA GLN A 386 -8.74 6.88 -27.20
C GLN A 386 -8.97 7.41 -28.64
N ASP A 387 -10.19 7.86 -28.95
CA ASP A 387 -10.65 8.31 -30.28
C ASP A 387 -10.66 9.84 -30.49
N GLY A 388 -10.20 10.62 -29.52
CA GLY A 388 -10.22 12.09 -29.55
C GLY A 388 -11.51 12.72 -29.00
N THR A 389 -12.48 11.91 -28.54
CA THR A 389 -13.79 12.41 -28.11
C THR A 389 -13.90 12.68 -26.61
N SER A 390 -12.91 12.25 -25.82
CA SER A 390 -12.93 12.30 -24.35
C SER A 390 -14.10 11.54 -23.70
N ARG A 391 -14.84 10.73 -24.47
CA ARG A 391 -15.93 9.91 -23.95
C ARG A 391 -15.39 8.75 -23.12
N ILE A 392 -16.23 8.21 -22.25
CA ILE A 392 -15.91 7.13 -21.34
C ILE A 392 -17.01 6.07 -21.45
N LEU A 393 -16.64 4.82 -21.74
CA LEU A 393 -17.56 3.70 -21.59
C LEU A 393 -17.71 3.42 -20.10
N VAL A 394 -18.92 3.42 -19.56
CA VAL A 394 -19.13 3.27 -18.12
C VAL A 394 -20.14 2.18 -17.80
N SER A 395 -19.90 1.49 -16.68
CA SER A 395 -20.96 0.81 -15.95
C SER A 395 -21.60 1.78 -14.97
N TRP A 396 -22.88 2.11 -15.17
CA TRP A 396 -23.58 3.10 -14.37
C TRP A 396 -24.99 2.64 -13.98
N SER A 397 -25.38 2.90 -12.74
CA SER A 397 -26.72 2.66 -12.22
C SER A 397 -27.42 3.99 -11.97
N GLN A 398 -28.57 4.19 -12.60
CA GLN A 398 -29.44 5.34 -12.34
C GLN A 398 -29.93 5.33 -10.89
N CYS A 399 -30.13 6.52 -10.30
CA CYS A 399 -30.76 6.65 -9.00
C CYS A 399 -32.22 6.21 -9.03
N ARG A 400 -32.56 5.24 -8.18
CA ARG A 400 -33.92 4.72 -8.02
C ARG A 400 -34.26 4.51 -6.54
N LEU A 401 -35.51 4.72 -6.20
CA LEU A 401 -36.07 4.57 -4.85
C LEU A 401 -37.15 3.50 -4.84
N ILE A 402 -37.37 2.88 -3.68
CA ILE A 402 -38.52 2.01 -3.45
C ILE A 402 -39.69 2.88 -3.00
N ASP A 403 -40.75 2.91 -3.79
CA ASP A 403 -42.05 3.48 -3.42
C ASP A 403 -42.88 2.43 -2.69
N ASN A 404 -42.82 2.48 -1.37
CA ASN A 404 -43.58 1.61 -0.47
C ASN A 404 -45.08 1.97 -0.39
N THR A 405 -45.53 3.03 -1.08
CA THR A 405 -46.97 3.37 -1.13
C THR A 405 -47.72 2.55 -2.19
N GLN A 406 -47.00 1.90 -3.10
CA GLN A 406 -47.56 0.99 -4.09
C GLN A 406 -47.58 -0.45 -3.56
N THR A 407 -48.58 -1.25 -4.00
CA THR A 407 -48.71 -2.66 -3.63
C THR A 407 -48.75 -3.52 -4.90
N PRO A 408 -47.67 -4.27 -5.22
CA PRO A 408 -46.41 -4.38 -4.47
C PRO A 408 -45.54 -3.10 -4.58
N PRO A 409 -44.56 -2.90 -3.67
CA PRO A 409 -43.64 -1.77 -3.74
C PRO A 409 -42.97 -1.67 -5.11
N ALA A 410 -42.90 -0.45 -5.66
CA ALA A 410 -42.39 -0.21 -7.01
C ALA A 410 -41.07 0.55 -6.99
N SER A 411 -40.17 0.26 -7.94
CA SER A 411 -38.96 1.07 -8.12
C SER A 411 -39.28 2.30 -8.96
N VAL A 412 -39.03 3.49 -8.42
CA VAL A 412 -39.27 4.78 -9.09
C VAL A 412 -37.97 5.57 -9.24
N PRO A 413 -37.80 6.40 -10.28
CA PRO A 413 -36.62 7.27 -10.41
C PRO A 413 -36.50 8.25 -9.25
N CYS A 414 -35.26 8.58 -8.86
CA CYS A 414 -35.04 9.67 -7.92
C CYS A 414 -35.44 11.01 -8.56
N THR A 415 -36.48 11.64 -8.04
CA THR A 415 -36.84 13.03 -8.32
C THR A 415 -36.61 13.86 -7.07
N SER A 416 -36.48 15.18 -7.19
CA SER A 416 -36.35 16.06 -6.02
C SER A 416 -37.49 15.86 -5.00
N ASN A 417 -38.71 15.62 -5.48
CA ASN A 417 -39.88 15.34 -4.63
C ASN A 417 -39.79 13.98 -3.93
N ALA A 418 -39.27 12.95 -4.62
CA ALA A 418 -39.13 11.61 -4.05
C ALA A 418 -37.99 11.57 -3.02
N LEU A 419 -36.89 12.27 -3.28
CA LEU A 419 -35.76 12.40 -2.36
C LEU A 419 -36.09 13.22 -1.09
N ALA A 420 -37.07 14.11 -1.17
CA ALA A 420 -37.52 14.91 -0.03
C ALA A 420 -38.46 14.16 0.93
N GLN A 421 -38.90 12.94 0.58
CA GLN A 421 -39.77 12.16 1.46
C GLN A 421 -39.01 11.66 2.71
N PRO A 422 -39.69 11.52 3.86
CA PRO A 422 -39.09 10.86 5.02
C PRO A 422 -38.87 9.37 4.73
N ASN A 423 -37.77 8.80 5.25
CA ASN A 423 -37.43 7.36 5.13
C ASN A 423 -37.26 6.85 3.69
N VAL A 424 -36.64 7.64 2.82
CA VAL A 424 -36.29 7.19 1.45
C VAL A 424 -35.40 5.95 1.49
N GLN A 425 -35.81 4.92 0.76
CA GLN A 425 -35.05 3.69 0.61
C GLN A 425 -34.57 3.57 -0.85
N ALA A 426 -33.27 3.36 -1.03
CA ALA A 426 -32.71 3.09 -2.35
C ALA A 426 -33.24 1.75 -2.88
N ALA A 427 -33.62 1.71 -4.16
CA ALA A 427 -33.90 0.44 -4.84
C ALA A 427 -32.57 -0.30 -5.10
N PRO A 428 -32.61 -1.64 -5.30
CA PRO A 428 -31.42 -2.39 -5.68
C PRO A 428 -30.70 -1.78 -6.89
N PRO A 429 -29.35 -1.84 -6.91
CA PRO A 429 -28.58 -1.27 -8.01
C PRO A 429 -28.91 -1.97 -9.32
N LEU A 430 -28.86 -1.20 -10.41
CA LEU A 430 -29.18 -1.66 -11.75
C LEU A 430 -28.18 -1.09 -12.75
N TYR A 431 -26.95 -1.60 -12.64
CA TYR A 431 -25.84 -1.20 -13.50
C TYR A 431 -26.03 -1.77 -14.91
N SER A 432 -25.93 -0.92 -15.91
CA SER A 432 -25.84 -1.28 -17.32
C SER A 432 -24.74 -0.48 -18.02
N VAL A 433 -24.56 -0.71 -19.32
CA VAL A 433 -23.52 -0.07 -20.13
C VAL A 433 -24.03 1.24 -20.72
N TRP A 434 -23.27 2.30 -20.51
CA TRP A 434 -23.55 3.65 -21.02
C TRP A 434 -22.31 4.24 -21.67
N MET A 435 -22.53 5.13 -22.64
CA MET A 435 -21.51 6.06 -23.10
C MET A 435 -21.67 7.36 -22.32
N PHE A 436 -20.63 7.76 -21.60
CA PHE A 436 -20.59 9.01 -20.85
C PHE A 436 -19.73 10.04 -21.60
N ASP A 437 -20.31 11.21 -21.86
CA ASP A 437 -19.57 12.37 -22.36
C ASP A 437 -19.40 13.38 -21.21
N PRO A 438 -18.18 13.53 -20.65
CA PRO A 438 -17.94 14.46 -19.55
C PRO A 438 -17.99 15.93 -19.99
N VAL A 439 -17.79 16.24 -21.27
CA VAL A 439 -17.82 17.61 -21.80
C VAL A 439 -19.26 18.10 -21.93
N GLN A 440 -20.14 17.26 -22.48
CA GLN A 440 -21.57 17.55 -22.57
C GLN A 440 -22.34 17.20 -21.29
N ASN A 441 -21.69 16.47 -20.37
CA ASN A 441 -22.29 15.89 -19.17
C ASN A 441 -23.56 15.07 -19.50
N THR A 442 -23.46 14.19 -20.51
CA THR A 442 -24.58 13.36 -20.98
C THR A 442 -24.27 11.87 -20.83
N LEU A 443 -25.29 11.10 -20.47
CA LEU A 443 -25.25 9.64 -20.43
C LEU A 443 -26.17 9.08 -21.51
N MET A 444 -25.59 8.30 -22.43
CA MET A 444 -26.32 7.63 -23.51
C MET A 444 -26.38 6.12 -23.25
N PRO A 445 -27.58 5.51 -23.16
CA PRO A 445 -27.69 4.08 -22.90
C PRO A 445 -27.26 3.28 -24.12
N LEU A 446 -26.36 2.31 -23.92
CA LEU A 446 -25.94 1.38 -24.97
C LEU A 446 -26.71 0.06 -24.90
N MET A 447 -27.33 -0.23 -23.76
CA MET A 447 -28.24 -1.36 -23.62
C MET A 447 -29.29 -1.12 -22.54
N PRO A 448 -30.47 -1.76 -22.66
CA PRO A 448 -31.46 -1.74 -21.59
C PRO A 448 -30.92 -2.48 -20.36
N PRO A 449 -31.12 -1.94 -19.16
CA PRO A 449 -30.79 -2.67 -17.94
C PRO A 449 -31.77 -3.84 -17.70
N VAL A 450 -31.34 -4.84 -16.92
CA VAL A 450 -32.14 -6.04 -16.60
C VAL A 450 -32.21 -6.23 -15.09
N GLU A 451 -33.41 -6.28 -14.51
CA GLU A 451 -33.58 -6.45 -13.06
C GLU A 451 -32.90 -7.71 -12.54
N GLY A 452 -32.22 -7.58 -11.39
CA GLY A 452 -31.46 -8.67 -10.78
C GLY A 452 -30.12 -8.99 -11.46
N ILE A 453 -29.81 -8.34 -12.58
CA ILE A 453 -28.52 -8.42 -13.27
C ILE A 453 -27.82 -7.06 -13.19
N MET A 454 -26.52 -7.07 -12.94
CA MET A 454 -25.67 -5.88 -12.99
C MET A 454 -24.50 -6.11 -13.94
N VAL A 455 -24.08 -5.04 -14.60
CA VAL A 455 -22.78 -4.99 -15.27
C VAL A 455 -21.73 -4.40 -14.35
N THR A 456 -20.56 -5.03 -14.27
CA THR A 456 -19.51 -4.54 -13.37
C THR A 456 -18.30 -4.03 -14.12
N ASP A 457 -17.82 -4.78 -15.09
CA ASP A 457 -16.64 -4.43 -15.84
C ASP A 457 -17.05 -4.02 -17.26
N VAL A 458 -16.39 -3.00 -17.81
CA VAL A 458 -16.57 -2.56 -19.20
C VAL A 458 -15.20 -2.31 -19.82
N ALA A 459 -15.01 -2.72 -21.07
CA ALA A 459 -13.80 -2.48 -21.83
C ALA A 459 -14.12 -2.30 -23.32
N VAL A 460 -13.25 -1.58 -24.03
CA VAL A 460 -13.36 -1.34 -25.47
C VAL A 460 -12.10 -1.85 -26.15
N ALA A 461 -12.23 -2.79 -27.09
CA ALA A 461 -11.12 -3.27 -27.90
C ALA A 461 -10.82 -2.30 -29.06
N GLN A 462 -10.54 -1.05 -28.69
CA GLN A 462 -10.16 0.00 -29.61
C GLN A 462 -8.63 -0.02 -29.80
N PRO A 463 -8.12 -0.11 -31.04
CA PRO A 463 -6.71 0.10 -31.29
C PRO A 463 -6.29 1.52 -30.89
N HIS A 464 -5.21 1.63 -30.11
CA HIS A 464 -4.66 2.89 -29.66
C HIS A 464 -3.12 2.85 -29.68
N PRO A 465 -2.45 4.01 -29.56
CA PRO A 465 -0.99 4.04 -29.48
C PRO A 465 -0.47 3.16 -28.35
N LEU A 466 0.56 2.37 -28.62
CA LEU A 466 1.27 1.63 -27.59
C LEU A 466 1.90 2.63 -26.60
N PRO A 467 1.76 2.40 -25.28
CA PRO A 467 2.57 3.09 -24.28
C PRO A 467 4.06 2.93 -24.57
N ALA A 468 4.89 3.83 -24.02
CA ALA A 468 6.33 3.68 -24.10
C ALA A 468 6.77 2.33 -23.48
N VAL A 469 7.70 1.64 -24.13
CA VAL A 469 8.26 0.39 -23.61
C VAL A 469 9.37 0.73 -22.63
N ILE A 470 9.22 0.28 -21.38
CA ILE A 470 10.29 0.24 -20.39
C ILE A 470 10.72 -1.22 -20.27
N LEU A 471 11.95 -1.51 -20.68
CA LEU A 471 12.52 -2.84 -20.57
C LEU A 471 13.00 -3.08 -19.14
N ASP A 472 12.92 -4.34 -18.71
CA ASP A 472 13.49 -4.76 -17.43
C ASP A 472 14.99 -4.47 -17.41
N LYS A 473 15.47 -3.95 -16.28
CA LYS A 473 16.89 -3.66 -16.12
C LYS A 473 17.72 -4.93 -16.11
N VAL A 474 18.87 -4.89 -16.79
CA VAL A 474 19.75 -6.05 -16.94
C VAL A 474 20.91 -5.98 -15.92
N PRO A 475 21.09 -7.01 -15.06
CA PRO A 475 22.25 -7.12 -14.17
C PRO A 475 23.59 -7.02 -14.92
N GLY A 476 24.53 -6.23 -14.38
CA GLY A 476 25.83 -5.96 -14.99
C GLY A 476 25.83 -4.94 -16.12
N VAL A 477 24.65 -4.46 -16.55
CA VAL A 477 24.49 -3.40 -17.54
C VAL A 477 23.82 -2.19 -16.90
N ASP A 478 22.61 -2.37 -16.39
CA ASP A 478 21.78 -1.31 -15.79
C ASP A 478 21.82 -1.35 -14.25
N LEU A 479 22.12 -2.52 -13.68
CA LEU A 479 22.18 -2.78 -12.23
C LEU A 479 23.55 -3.32 -11.85
N ASP A 480 24.03 -2.99 -10.66
CA ASP A 480 25.28 -3.54 -10.14
C ASP A 480 25.14 -5.06 -9.91
N GLN A 481 25.96 -5.85 -10.62
CA GLN A 481 25.91 -7.30 -10.56
C GLN A 481 26.25 -7.86 -9.17
N ASN A 482 27.13 -7.20 -8.41
CA ASN A 482 27.52 -7.66 -7.08
C ASN A 482 26.35 -7.49 -6.10
N LEU A 483 25.65 -6.36 -6.17
CA LEU A 483 24.44 -6.12 -5.38
C LEU A 483 23.32 -7.12 -5.73
N VAL A 484 23.12 -7.40 -7.02
CA VAL A 484 22.17 -8.43 -7.48
C VAL A 484 22.54 -9.80 -6.90
N ASN A 485 23.81 -10.20 -6.98
CA ASN A 485 24.28 -11.48 -6.44
C ASN A 485 24.15 -11.57 -4.91
N ALA A 486 24.30 -10.45 -4.21
CA ALA A 486 24.14 -10.37 -2.76
C ALA A 486 22.67 -10.27 -2.31
N GLY A 487 21.72 -10.13 -3.24
CA GLY A 487 20.30 -10.01 -2.92
C GLY A 487 19.94 -8.70 -2.21
N VAL A 488 20.67 -7.62 -2.52
CA VAL A 488 20.50 -6.30 -1.89
C VAL A 488 20.26 -5.21 -2.93
N GLY A 489 19.55 -4.16 -2.52
CA GLY A 489 19.56 -2.85 -3.17
C GLY A 489 20.25 -1.83 -2.27
N VAL A 490 20.13 -0.54 -2.61
CA VAL A 490 20.75 0.58 -1.89
C VAL A 490 19.72 1.66 -1.63
N ILE A 491 19.76 2.24 -0.42
CA ILE A 491 19.09 3.51 -0.14
C ILE A 491 20.14 4.61 -0.06
N ASP A 492 19.89 5.68 -0.80
CA ASP A 492 20.74 6.87 -0.91
C ASP A 492 19.94 8.10 -0.44
N ILE A 493 20.17 8.56 0.79
CA ILE A 493 19.51 9.73 1.39
C ILE A 493 20.50 10.88 1.42
N ARG A 494 20.16 12.00 0.78
CA ARG A 494 21.06 13.17 0.75
C ARG A 494 21.27 13.78 2.12
N SER A 495 20.23 13.94 2.93
CA SER A 495 20.39 14.23 4.35
C SER A 495 19.15 13.87 5.16
N VAL A 496 19.32 13.21 6.30
CA VAL A 496 18.22 13.00 7.27
C VAL A 496 17.73 14.29 7.93
N TYR A 497 18.45 15.39 7.76
CA TYR A 497 18.05 16.73 8.23
C TYR A 497 17.24 17.50 7.20
N ASP A 498 17.18 17.04 5.96
CA ASP A 498 16.24 17.54 4.95
C ASP A 498 14.86 16.95 5.26
N ILE A 499 13.95 17.78 5.75
CA ILE A 499 12.57 17.38 6.04
C ILE A 499 11.64 18.12 5.08
N ASP A 500 11.03 17.37 4.15
CA ASP A 500 10.14 17.94 3.13
C ASP A 500 10.80 19.09 2.32
N GLY A 501 12.11 19.00 2.03
CA GLY A 501 12.87 20.03 1.31
C GLY A 501 13.42 21.16 2.17
N VAL A 502 13.33 21.06 3.50
CA VAL A 502 13.76 22.10 4.45
C VAL A 502 14.91 21.59 5.31
N ASP A 503 15.97 22.39 5.43
CA ASP A 503 17.05 22.13 6.38
C ASP A 503 16.54 22.32 7.82
N THR A 504 16.46 21.21 8.56
CA THR A 504 16.05 21.19 9.97
C THR A 504 17.22 20.95 10.94
N ALA A 505 18.46 20.86 10.44
CA ALA A 505 19.62 20.79 11.30
C ALA A 505 19.78 22.09 12.10
N ASN A 506 20.31 21.98 13.32
CA ASN A 506 20.54 23.14 14.17
C ASN A 506 22.05 23.46 14.25
N PRO A 507 22.52 24.62 13.76
CA PRO A 507 21.75 25.68 13.08
C PRO A 507 21.51 25.46 11.58
N ASN A 508 22.23 24.53 10.93
CA ASN A 508 22.07 24.11 9.53
C ASN A 508 23.01 22.93 9.20
N ILE A 509 22.77 22.25 8.07
CA ILE A 509 23.54 21.08 7.62
C ILE A 509 25.04 21.37 7.48
N PRO A 510 25.50 22.46 6.80
CA PRO A 510 26.93 22.78 6.73
C PRO A 510 27.62 22.91 8.08
N THR A 511 26.90 23.39 9.11
CA THR A 511 27.45 23.54 10.45
C THR A 511 27.54 22.20 11.17
N VAL A 512 26.52 21.35 11.05
CA VAL A 512 26.51 20.00 11.65
C VAL A 512 27.54 19.08 10.97
N ALA A 513 27.79 19.27 9.67
CA ALA A 513 28.78 18.53 8.90
C ALA A 513 30.24 18.86 9.28
N ASP A 514 30.48 20.05 9.83
CA ASP A 514 31.81 20.56 10.16
C ASP A 514 32.18 20.19 11.61
N SER A 515 33.10 19.23 11.78
CA SER A 515 33.52 18.71 13.10
C SER A 515 34.18 19.75 14.02
N ALA A 516 34.71 20.85 13.48
CA ALA A 516 35.22 21.95 14.29
C ALA A 516 34.08 22.79 14.92
N LYS A 517 32.91 22.84 14.26
CA LYS A 517 31.73 23.60 14.73
C LYS A 517 30.75 22.72 15.52
N THR A 518 30.51 21.50 15.06
CA THR A 518 29.68 20.51 15.73
C THR A 518 30.51 19.27 15.97
N PRO A 519 31.09 19.11 17.19
CA PRO A 519 31.82 17.91 17.54
C PRO A 519 30.97 16.65 17.28
N PRO A 520 31.54 15.54 16.78
CA PRO A 520 30.76 14.36 16.41
C PRO A 520 29.84 13.82 17.52
N GLY A 521 30.26 13.95 18.79
CA GLY A 521 29.44 13.58 19.96
C GLY A 521 28.18 14.42 20.17
N GLN A 522 28.07 15.60 19.54
CA GLN A 522 26.92 16.50 19.64
C GLN A 522 25.97 16.39 18.45
N ARG A 523 26.29 15.56 17.43
CA ARG A 523 25.40 15.33 16.29
C ARG A 523 24.11 14.62 16.74
N PRO A 524 22.91 15.13 16.41
CA PRO A 524 21.66 14.54 16.89
C PRO A 524 21.29 13.22 16.20
N ALA A 525 21.63 13.05 14.92
CA ALA A 525 21.41 11.82 14.17
C ALA A 525 22.74 11.08 14.03
N ARG A 526 22.77 9.81 14.40
CA ARG A 526 24.02 9.02 14.49
C ARG A 526 23.96 7.71 13.73
N PHE A 527 22.80 7.04 13.73
CA PHE A 527 22.63 5.75 13.07
C PHE A 527 21.29 5.68 12.35
N MET A 528 21.26 4.90 11.28
CA MET A 528 20.05 4.45 10.62
C MET A 528 19.79 3.00 11.04
N ARG A 529 18.54 2.68 11.38
CA ARG A 529 18.06 1.31 11.59
C ARG A 529 17.09 0.92 10.50
N LEU A 530 17.24 -0.30 10.01
CA LEU A 530 16.39 -0.93 9.01
C LEU A 530 15.45 -1.93 9.71
N GLU A 531 14.14 -1.80 9.50
CA GLU A 531 13.11 -2.62 10.16
C GLU A 531 12.23 -3.29 9.10
N LYS A 532 12.08 -4.62 9.17
CA LYS A 532 11.28 -5.42 8.24
C LYS A 532 9.95 -5.82 8.86
N ALA A 533 8.89 -5.76 8.06
CA ALA A 533 7.61 -6.34 8.40
C ALA A 533 7.72 -7.87 8.53
N VAL A 534 7.16 -8.45 9.57
CA VAL A 534 7.05 -9.90 9.70
C VAL A 534 5.71 -10.33 9.13
N SER A 535 5.78 -10.96 7.95
CA SER A 535 4.61 -11.52 7.30
C SER A 535 3.98 -12.62 8.18
N ILE A 536 2.66 -12.58 8.31
CA ILE A 536 1.89 -13.53 9.12
C ILE A 536 1.15 -14.50 8.19
N PRO A 537 1.24 -15.82 8.39
CA PRO A 537 0.52 -16.78 7.57
C PRO A 537 -0.97 -16.85 7.94
N ASP A 538 -1.73 -17.59 7.12
CA ASP A 538 -3.10 -17.98 7.45
C ASP A 538 -3.16 -18.78 8.78
N ARG A 539 -4.30 -18.66 9.48
CA ARG A 539 -4.51 -19.28 10.80
C ARG A 539 -4.50 -20.81 10.76
N THR A 540 -4.66 -21.43 9.59
CA THR A 540 -4.50 -22.88 9.41
C THR A 540 -3.04 -23.35 9.50
N ILE A 541 -2.08 -22.44 9.28
CA ILE A 541 -0.64 -22.73 9.42
C ILE A 541 -0.20 -22.44 10.87
N VAL A 542 -0.50 -21.25 11.40
CA VAL A 542 -0.33 -20.94 12.82
C VAL A 542 -1.41 -19.97 13.31
N ASN A 543 -2.17 -20.40 14.32
CA ASN A 543 -3.26 -19.64 14.90
C ASN A 543 -2.77 -18.84 16.12
N LEU A 544 -2.11 -17.71 15.87
CA LEU A 544 -1.54 -16.89 16.93
C LEU A 544 -2.62 -16.34 17.88
N SER A 545 -2.35 -16.42 19.18
CA SER A 545 -3.13 -15.72 20.20
C SER A 545 -2.83 -14.22 20.17
N PRO A 546 -3.77 -13.33 20.53
CA PRO A 546 -3.46 -11.90 20.69
C PRO A 546 -2.26 -11.62 21.60
N ALA A 547 -2.03 -12.50 22.59
CA ALA A 547 -0.88 -12.45 23.49
C ALA A 547 0.49 -12.60 22.81
N ALA A 548 0.54 -13.16 21.59
CA ALA A 548 1.80 -13.27 20.83
C ALA A 548 2.32 -11.90 20.38
N PHE A 549 1.45 -10.93 20.17
CA PHE A 549 1.79 -9.57 19.74
C PHE A 549 2.05 -8.67 20.95
N GLY A 550 1.13 -8.71 21.92
CA GLY A 550 1.23 -7.98 23.18
C GLY A 550 0.83 -6.51 23.09
N ALA A 551 1.79 -5.58 23.05
CA ALA A 551 1.55 -4.13 23.14
C ALA A 551 1.40 -3.47 21.76
N SER A 552 1.73 -4.22 20.71
CA SER A 552 1.37 -3.96 19.32
C SER A 552 0.39 -5.03 18.83
N ASP A 553 -0.11 -4.84 17.62
CA ASP A 553 -0.91 -5.80 16.83
C ASP A 553 -0.16 -6.36 15.62
N TYR A 554 1.10 -5.94 15.44
CA TYR A 554 2.01 -6.34 14.37
C TYR A 554 3.30 -6.95 14.91
N MET A 555 4.07 -7.61 14.03
CA MET A 555 5.42 -8.10 14.31
C MET A 555 6.47 -7.46 13.39
N LEU A 556 7.66 -7.14 13.93
CA LEU A 556 8.80 -6.57 13.19
C LEU A 556 10.11 -7.24 13.57
N GLU A 557 11.01 -7.32 12.61
CA GLU A 557 12.41 -7.71 12.79
C GLU A 557 13.33 -6.56 12.41
N ILE A 558 14.53 -6.53 12.97
CA ILE A 558 15.54 -5.53 12.60
C ILE A 558 16.51 -6.16 11.62
N LEU A 559 16.70 -5.52 10.46
CA LEU A 559 17.58 -5.99 9.38
C LEU A 559 19.04 -5.63 9.67
N GLY A 560 19.28 -4.47 10.29
CA GLY A 560 20.61 -4.00 10.61
C GLY A 560 20.70 -2.50 10.87
N TYR A 561 21.93 -2.05 11.06
CA TYR A 561 22.31 -0.69 11.41
C TYR A 561 23.43 -0.19 10.52
N ALA A 562 23.44 1.12 10.29
CA ALA A 562 24.54 1.80 9.65
C ALA A 562 24.75 3.19 10.26
N PRO A 563 25.98 3.74 10.24
CA PRO A 563 26.24 5.10 10.69
C PRO A 563 25.61 6.13 9.73
N ILE A 564 25.24 7.28 10.28
CA ILE A 564 24.84 8.46 9.51
C ILE A 564 26.05 9.41 9.44
N GLU A 565 26.34 9.91 8.23
CA GLU A 565 27.49 10.78 8.00
C GLU A 565 27.30 12.18 8.61
N PRO A 566 28.37 12.99 8.78
CA PRO A 566 28.27 14.30 9.46
C PRO A 566 27.25 15.26 8.85
N ASP A 567 27.10 15.29 7.53
CA ASP A 567 26.07 16.08 6.83
C ASP A 567 24.66 15.47 6.87
N GLY A 568 24.49 14.35 7.58
CA GLY A 568 23.23 13.61 7.67
C GLY A 568 22.98 12.65 6.51
N SER A 569 23.90 12.53 5.54
CA SER A 569 23.72 11.62 4.42
C SER A 569 23.86 10.15 4.82
N VAL A 570 23.19 9.28 4.06
CA VAL A 570 23.16 7.83 4.28
C VAL A 570 23.23 7.14 2.94
N GLN A 571 24.17 6.19 2.79
CA GLN A 571 24.23 5.33 1.62
C GLN A 571 24.53 3.90 2.06
N ILE A 572 23.50 3.03 2.06
CA ILE A 572 23.55 1.73 2.74
C ILE A 572 22.87 0.64 1.91
N GLU A 573 23.42 -0.57 2.00
CA GLU A 573 22.77 -1.75 1.44
C GLU A 573 21.54 -2.13 2.27
N VAL A 574 20.52 -2.63 1.57
CA VAL A 574 19.27 -3.10 2.15
C VAL A 574 18.86 -4.40 1.47
N PRO A 575 18.33 -5.40 2.21
CA PRO A 575 17.78 -6.60 1.60
C PRO A 575 16.75 -6.25 0.52
N ALA A 576 16.90 -6.84 -0.66
CA ALA A 576 15.99 -6.64 -1.77
C ALA A 576 14.70 -7.45 -1.60
N ASN A 577 13.64 -7.05 -2.32
CA ASN A 577 12.39 -7.81 -2.42
C ASN A 577 11.69 -8.06 -1.07
N VAL A 578 11.85 -7.16 -0.11
CA VAL A 578 11.15 -7.21 1.19
C VAL A 578 10.50 -5.86 1.50
N ALA A 579 9.39 -5.89 2.24
CA ALA A 579 8.81 -4.69 2.85
C ALA A 579 9.64 -4.27 4.07
N PHE A 580 10.19 -3.07 4.03
CA PHE A 580 10.95 -2.51 5.15
C PHE A 580 10.64 -1.04 5.36
N ARG A 581 11.06 -0.51 6.52
CA ARG A 581 11.04 0.91 6.85
C ARG A 581 12.35 1.31 7.52
N VAL A 582 12.59 2.61 7.63
CA VAL A 582 13.83 3.14 8.20
C VAL A 582 13.58 4.04 9.43
N SER A 583 14.54 4.04 10.36
CA SER A 583 14.49 4.80 11.60
C SER A 583 15.81 5.54 11.85
N VAL A 584 15.74 6.86 12.02
CA VAL A 584 16.90 7.69 12.43
C VAL A 584 17.08 7.60 13.94
N LEU A 585 18.31 7.34 14.39
CA LEU A 585 18.66 7.08 15.78
C LEU A 585 19.68 8.08 16.33
N ASP A 586 19.62 8.31 17.64
CA ASP A 586 20.62 9.07 18.40
C ASP A 586 21.86 8.22 18.77
N ALA A 587 22.79 8.81 19.52
CA ALA A 587 24.02 8.15 19.99
C ALA A 587 23.77 6.96 20.94
N ASN A 588 22.57 6.84 21.52
CA ASN A 588 22.16 5.72 22.37
C ASN A 588 21.40 4.63 21.58
N ALA A 589 21.41 4.71 20.24
CA ALA A 589 20.66 3.82 19.35
C ALA A 589 19.13 3.90 19.51
N ARG A 590 18.60 5.03 20.00
CA ARG A 590 17.16 5.24 20.20
C ARG A 590 16.58 6.08 19.08
N ARG A 591 15.39 5.73 18.58
CA ARG A 591 14.75 6.50 17.51
C ARG A 591 14.43 7.93 17.96
N VAL A 592 14.75 8.91 17.11
CA VAL A 592 14.54 10.34 17.41
C VAL A 592 13.29 10.94 16.75
N GLY A 593 12.70 10.24 15.77
CA GLY A 593 11.48 10.64 15.05
C GLY A 593 10.31 9.68 15.23
N SER A 594 9.19 10.00 14.58
CA SER A 594 8.07 9.07 14.39
C SER A 594 8.52 7.86 13.57
N ALA A 595 7.90 6.70 13.81
CA ALA A 595 8.06 5.57 12.91
C ALA A 595 7.53 5.94 11.52
N GLN A 596 8.21 5.48 10.48
CA GLN A 596 7.71 5.57 9.11
C GLN A 596 6.50 4.63 8.96
N GLY A 597 5.40 5.18 8.43
CA GLY A 597 4.13 4.46 8.29
C GLY A 597 3.88 3.97 6.88
N VAL A 598 4.91 3.68 6.08
CA VAL A 598 4.78 3.13 4.73
C VAL A 598 5.85 2.07 4.52
N TRP A 599 5.54 1.03 3.74
CA TRP A 599 6.50 -0.01 3.37
C TRP A 599 7.29 0.40 2.13
N LEU A 600 8.60 0.55 2.29
CA LEU A 600 9.54 0.66 1.20
C LEU A 600 9.89 -0.73 0.66
N GLN A 601 10.31 -0.77 -0.59
CA GLN A 601 10.94 -1.93 -1.21
C GLN A 601 12.09 -1.45 -2.11
N VAL A 602 12.99 -2.38 -2.44
CA VAL A 602 14.05 -2.22 -3.43
C VAL A 602 14.18 -3.51 -4.23
N LYS A 603 14.47 -3.43 -5.52
CA LYS A 603 14.87 -4.59 -6.33
C LYS A 603 16.37 -4.86 -6.16
N PRO A 604 16.85 -6.10 -6.40
CA PRO A 604 18.27 -6.39 -6.34
C PRO A 604 19.07 -5.48 -7.29
N GLY A 605 20.14 -4.88 -6.79
CA GLY A 605 20.98 -3.93 -7.53
C GLY A 605 20.39 -2.53 -7.75
N GLU A 606 19.17 -2.27 -7.30
CA GLU A 606 18.54 -0.96 -7.41
C GLU A 606 19.13 0.04 -6.41
N VAL A 607 19.27 1.30 -6.83
CA VAL A 607 19.56 2.43 -5.93
C VAL A 607 18.33 3.32 -5.86
N VAL A 608 17.68 3.37 -4.69
CA VAL A 608 16.56 4.28 -4.42
C VAL A 608 17.10 5.55 -3.78
N LYS A 609 16.82 6.70 -4.40
CA LYS A 609 17.32 8.00 -3.97
C LYS A 609 16.24 8.83 -3.28
N CYS A 610 16.60 9.42 -2.14
CA CYS A 610 15.76 10.30 -1.35
C CYS A 610 16.51 11.61 -1.10
N ASN A 611 15.81 12.74 -1.20
CA ASN A 611 16.36 14.02 -0.70
C ASN A 611 16.57 13.94 0.81
N GLY A 612 15.56 13.49 1.54
CA GLY A 612 15.60 13.42 2.98
C GLY A 612 14.42 12.65 3.57
N CYS A 613 14.06 13.02 4.80
CA CYS A 613 12.97 12.43 5.54
C CYS A 613 11.72 13.33 5.47
N HIS A 614 10.64 12.90 6.11
CA HIS A 614 9.38 13.63 6.13
C HIS A 614 8.80 13.67 7.55
N THR A 615 7.87 14.59 7.77
CA THR A 615 7.00 14.55 8.96
C THR A 615 5.65 13.92 8.60
N PRO A 616 4.94 13.30 9.55
CA PRO A 616 3.56 12.89 9.30
C PRO A 616 2.73 14.10 8.88
N ALA A 617 1.96 13.94 7.80
CA ALA A 617 1.03 14.97 7.36
C ALA A 617 0.03 15.33 8.46
N SER A 618 -0.41 16.59 8.47
CA SER A 618 -1.43 17.09 9.38
C SER A 618 -2.43 17.96 8.64
N ALA A 619 -3.55 18.31 9.28
CA ALA A 619 -4.51 19.24 8.70
C ALA A 619 -3.88 20.61 8.35
N GLN A 620 -2.83 21.02 9.07
CA GLN A 620 -2.10 22.27 8.82
C GLN A 620 -0.97 22.12 7.79
N ARG A 621 -0.48 20.89 7.56
CA ARG A 621 0.53 20.56 6.53
C ARG A 621 0.11 19.28 5.80
N PRO A 622 -0.90 19.33 4.90
CA PRO A 622 -1.42 18.16 4.19
C PRO A 622 -0.54 17.85 2.97
N ILE A 623 0.76 17.66 3.20
CA ILE A 623 1.73 17.35 2.15
C ILE A 623 2.22 15.92 2.31
N SER A 624 2.45 15.29 1.17
CA SER A 624 3.01 13.95 1.02
C SER A 624 4.47 14.01 0.61
N HIS A 625 5.13 12.88 0.86
CA HIS A 625 6.49 12.57 0.45
C HIS A 625 6.47 11.26 -0.36
N GLY A 626 7.61 10.82 -0.89
CA GLY A 626 7.76 9.51 -1.52
C GLY A 626 7.62 9.49 -3.04
N ARG A 627 7.77 10.65 -3.67
CA ARG A 627 7.86 10.81 -5.13
C ARG A 627 8.97 11.78 -5.50
N ALA A 628 9.80 11.44 -6.47
CA ALA A 628 10.83 12.31 -6.99
C ALA A 628 10.23 13.61 -7.53
N GLY A 629 10.97 14.71 -7.34
CA GLY A 629 10.56 16.04 -7.82
C GLY A 629 9.47 16.72 -6.98
N LEU A 630 9.09 16.19 -5.81
CA LEU A 630 8.18 16.90 -4.90
C LEU A 630 8.82 18.12 -4.23
N PHE A 631 10.10 18.02 -3.89
CA PHE A 631 10.84 19.05 -3.18
C PHE A 631 12.22 19.23 -3.81
N ALA A 632 12.76 20.45 -3.74
CA ALA A 632 14.18 20.65 -3.93
C ALA A 632 14.92 20.07 -2.71
N SER A 633 16.10 19.48 -2.89
CA SER A 633 16.89 19.04 -1.75
C SER A 633 17.41 20.25 -0.97
N ALA A 634 17.32 20.19 0.35
CA ALA A 634 17.94 21.15 1.26
C ALA A 634 19.47 21.04 1.28
N TRP A 635 20.03 19.93 0.80
CA TRP A 635 21.48 19.67 0.79
C TRP A 635 22.02 19.37 -0.61
N ALA A 636 22.70 20.37 -1.18
CA ALA A 636 23.32 20.26 -2.50
C ALA A 636 24.62 19.42 -2.51
N GLY A 637 25.16 19.04 -1.35
CA GLY A 637 26.45 18.34 -1.25
C GLY A 637 27.65 19.25 -1.48
N ALA A 638 28.79 18.67 -1.85
CA ALA A 638 30.03 19.39 -2.08
C ALA A 638 29.92 20.38 -3.25
N ALA A 639 30.31 21.63 -3.03
CA ALA A 639 30.19 22.68 -4.04
C ALA A 639 31.18 22.51 -5.22
N VAL A 640 32.36 21.93 -4.97
CA VAL A 640 33.45 21.81 -5.95
C VAL A 640 34.10 20.43 -5.84
N ALA A 641 34.37 19.80 -6.97
CA ALA A 641 35.07 18.52 -7.04
C ALA A 641 36.52 18.65 -6.56
N GLY A 642 37.02 17.64 -5.84
CA GLY A 642 38.42 17.58 -5.42
C GLY A 642 38.74 18.39 -4.15
N VAL A 643 37.77 19.11 -3.59
CA VAL A 643 37.96 19.88 -2.35
C VAL A 643 37.38 19.08 -1.17
N PRO A 644 38.19 18.70 -0.16
CA PRO A 644 37.68 18.01 1.02
C PRO A 644 36.61 18.85 1.74
N PHE A 645 35.69 18.17 2.43
CA PHE A 645 34.77 18.87 3.33
C PHE A 645 35.56 19.56 4.48
N PRO A 646 35.06 20.67 5.04
CA PRO A 646 35.77 21.40 6.10
C PRO A 646 36.20 20.50 7.27
N HIS A 647 37.47 20.62 7.69
CA HIS A 647 38.07 19.89 8.82
C HIS A 647 38.02 18.35 8.69
N THR A 648 37.92 17.85 7.46
CA THR A 648 38.02 16.42 7.17
C THR A 648 39.39 15.99 6.65
N ILE A 649 39.70 14.69 6.75
CA ILE A 649 40.94 14.09 6.25
C ILE A 649 41.09 14.40 4.76
N ALA A 650 42.14 15.15 4.41
CA ALA A 650 42.31 15.72 3.08
C ALA A 650 43.22 14.92 2.13
N ALA A 651 43.94 13.89 2.61
CA ALA A 651 44.81 13.06 1.78
C ALA A 651 45.07 11.66 2.38
N GLY A 652 45.48 10.72 1.52
CA GLY A 652 45.84 9.35 1.90
C GLY A 652 44.66 8.36 1.91
N PRO A 653 44.88 7.12 2.37
CA PRO A 653 43.88 6.05 2.31
C PRO A 653 42.58 6.30 3.09
N GLY A 654 42.54 7.29 3.98
CA GLY A 654 41.35 7.68 4.75
C GLY A 654 40.64 8.94 4.23
N ALA A 655 41.06 9.49 3.07
CA ALA A 655 40.47 10.71 2.52
C ALA A 655 39.32 10.39 1.55
N PHE A 656 38.12 10.83 1.90
CA PHE A 656 36.94 10.74 1.05
C PHE A 656 36.73 12.05 0.28
N ILE A 657 37.55 12.26 -0.75
CA ILE A 657 37.51 13.50 -1.55
C ILE A 657 36.28 13.49 -2.46
N PRO A 658 35.33 14.45 -2.33
CA PRO A 658 34.08 14.44 -3.08
C PRO A 658 34.22 14.93 -4.53
N GLN A 659 33.29 14.52 -5.38
CA GLN A 659 32.95 15.21 -6.63
C GLN A 659 31.92 16.31 -6.36
N ALA A 660 31.77 17.25 -7.30
CA ALA A 660 30.76 18.29 -7.17
C ALA A 660 29.35 17.66 -7.10
N GLY A 661 28.55 18.08 -6.11
CA GLY A 661 27.20 17.57 -5.83
C GLY A 661 27.13 16.37 -4.88
N GLU A 662 28.25 15.68 -4.63
CA GLU A 662 28.27 14.53 -3.72
C GLU A 662 28.09 14.96 -2.27
N THR A 663 27.23 14.25 -1.56
CA THR A 663 27.17 14.24 -0.10
C THR A 663 28.35 13.48 0.50
N MET A 664 28.55 13.58 1.81
CA MET A 664 29.61 12.83 2.49
C MET A 664 29.43 11.31 2.31
N GLY A 665 28.19 10.81 2.35
CA GLY A 665 27.84 9.41 2.12
C GLY A 665 28.13 8.95 0.70
N GLU A 666 27.73 9.71 -0.31
CA GLU A 666 28.05 9.42 -1.72
C GLU A 666 29.57 9.39 -1.96
N ALA A 667 30.30 10.38 -1.43
CA ALA A 667 31.75 10.46 -1.57
C ALA A 667 32.48 9.31 -0.89
N ARG A 668 32.10 8.99 0.36
CA ARG A 668 32.63 7.85 1.10
C ARG A 668 32.38 6.56 0.36
N MET A 669 31.19 6.42 -0.21
CA MET A 669 30.84 5.19 -0.88
C MET A 669 31.60 4.95 -2.16
N ARG A 670 31.67 5.96 -3.03
CA ARG A 670 32.44 5.88 -4.26
C ARG A 670 33.89 5.45 -3.98
N VAL A 671 34.50 5.99 -2.92
CA VAL A 671 35.87 5.65 -2.51
C VAL A 671 35.95 4.22 -1.95
N SER A 672 35.01 3.81 -1.10
CA SER A 672 34.89 2.44 -0.57
C SER A 672 34.74 1.40 -1.69
N CYS A 673 33.84 1.63 -2.64
CA CYS A 673 33.64 0.77 -3.80
C CYS A 673 34.88 0.62 -4.70
N ALA A 674 35.69 1.66 -4.82
CA ALA A 674 36.90 1.62 -5.63
C ALA A 674 38.10 0.99 -4.93
N ASN A 675 38.21 1.10 -3.59
CA ASN A 675 39.45 0.85 -2.89
C ASN A 675 39.38 -0.22 -1.79
N ASP A 676 38.19 -0.52 -1.25
CA ASP A 676 38.05 -1.53 -0.21
C ASP A 676 38.00 -2.95 -0.80
N ASN A 677 38.37 -3.93 0.04
CA ASN A 677 38.23 -5.35 -0.28
C ASN A 677 37.45 -6.05 0.87
N PRO A 678 36.25 -6.59 0.60
CA PRO A 678 35.53 -6.52 -0.68
C PRO A 678 35.12 -5.09 -1.06
N PRO A 679 34.86 -4.81 -2.35
CA PRO A 679 34.32 -3.52 -2.79
C PRO A 679 33.08 -3.13 -2.00
N CYS A 680 32.90 -1.82 -1.78
CA CYS A 680 31.73 -1.24 -1.14
C CYS A 680 31.51 -1.70 0.32
N LYS A 681 32.54 -2.24 0.97
CA LYS A 681 32.48 -2.72 2.36
C LYS A 681 31.83 -1.73 3.34
N GLN A 682 31.96 -0.43 3.10
CA GLN A 682 31.40 0.60 3.99
C GLN A 682 29.90 0.86 3.83
N MET A 683 29.20 0.31 2.81
CA MET A 683 27.72 0.35 2.75
C MET A 683 27.05 -0.85 3.40
N VAL A 684 27.81 -1.91 3.68
CA VAL A 684 27.28 -3.12 4.31
C VAL A 684 26.85 -2.79 5.75
N PRO A 685 25.55 -2.93 6.10
CA PRO A 685 25.09 -2.69 7.45
C PRO A 685 25.59 -3.80 8.40
N GLY A 686 25.41 -3.60 9.70
CA GLY A 686 25.75 -4.60 10.71
C GLY A 686 24.60 -4.85 11.69
N VAL A 687 24.63 -5.97 12.39
CA VAL A 687 23.73 -6.22 13.55
C VAL A 687 24.19 -5.51 14.82
N ASN A 688 25.30 -4.79 14.76
CA ASN A 688 25.88 -4.04 15.86
C ASN A 688 25.80 -2.53 15.59
N VAL A 689 25.63 -1.74 16.65
CA VAL A 689 25.65 -0.28 16.56
C VAL A 689 27.08 0.19 16.82
N THR A 690 27.81 0.46 15.73
CA THR A 690 29.23 0.81 15.79
C THR A 690 29.50 2.12 15.07
N TYR A 691 30.31 2.98 15.68
CA TYR A 691 30.79 4.23 15.12
C TYR A 691 32.29 4.33 15.32
N THR A 692 32.99 4.66 14.24
CA THR A 692 34.37 5.14 14.25
C THR A 692 34.39 6.44 13.48
N ASP A 693 35.07 7.46 14.01
CA ASP A 693 35.24 8.71 13.29
C ASP A 693 36.26 8.52 12.16
N VAL A 694 35.76 8.55 10.94
CA VAL A 694 36.56 8.41 9.71
C VAL A 694 36.67 9.74 8.95
N TRP A 695 36.08 10.82 9.47
CA TRP A 695 36.02 12.10 8.79
C TRP A 695 36.97 13.11 9.38
N THR A 696 36.97 13.27 10.70
CA THR A 696 37.67 14.38 11.37
C THR A 696 39.18 14.32 11.17
N ASP A 697 39.79 15.41 10.68
CA ASP A 697 41.25 15.55 10.61
C ASP A 697 41.80 16.06 11.96
N PRO A 698 42.53 15.21 12.73
CA PRO A 698 43.11 15.63 14.01
C PRO A 698 44.18 16.72 13.87
N ALA A 699 44.73 16.94 12.66
CA ALA A 699 45.66 18.03 12.41
C ALA A 699 44.96 19.40 12.30
N GLN A 700 43.64 19.42 12.04
CA GLN A 700 42.86 20.65 11.87
C GLN A 700 41.96 20.95 13.08
N THR A 701 41.52 19.93 13.82
CA THR A 701 40.66 20.10 15.00
C THR A 701 40.88 18.97 16.02
N PRO A 702 40.84 19.25 17.35
CA PRO A 702 40.94 18.22 18.37
C PRO A 702 39.63 17.41 18.57
N ASN A 703 38.54 17.78 17.89
CA ASN A 703 37.20 17.22 18.09
C ASN A 703 36.99 15.84 17.46
N VAL A 704 37.97 14.93 17.56
CA VAL A 704 37.82 13.57 17.05
C VAL A 704 36.73 12.84 17.84
N GLY A 705 35.77 12.26 17.13
CA GLY A 705 34.64 11.56 17.73
C GLY A 705 35.07 10.30 18.48
N ALA A 706 34.60 10.16 19.73
CA ALA A 706 34.78 8.93 20.48
C ALA A 706 34.06 7.75 19.79
N PRO A 707 34.67 6.54 19.80
CA PRO A 707 34.03 5.37 19.23
C PRO A 707 32.76 5.00 20.02
N ILE A 708 31.76 4.51 19.29
CA ILE A 708 30.58 3.87 19.88
C ILE A 708 30.65 2.41 19.48
N ASN A 709 30.49 1.50 20.44
CA ASN A 709 30.61 0.07 20.19
C ASN A 709 29.59 -0.69 21.03
N TYR A 710 28.32 -0.69 20.60
CA TYR A 710 27.29 -1.48 21.25
C TYR A 710 27.18 -2.79 20.49
N ARG A 711 27.78 -3.85 21.04
CA ARG A 711 27.81 -5.16 20.41
C ARG A 711 27.16 -6.21 21.28
N TYR A 712 26.54 -7.19 20.63
CA TYR A 712 25.97 -8.34 21.33
C TYR A 712 27.00 -9.39 21.74
N ASP A 713 28.15 -9.44 21.07
CA ASP A 713 29.26 -10.36 21.34
C ASP A 713 30.38 -9.75 22.19
N ASP A 714 30.14 -8.60 22.83
CA ASP A 714 31.12 -7.98 23.72
C ASP A 714 31.22 -8.77 25.04
N ALA A 715 32.33 -9.49 25.21
CA ALA A 715 32.61 -10.25 26.43
C ALA A 715 32.72 -9.38 27.70
N THR A 716 32.95 -8.06 27.57
CA THR A 716 32.98 -7.13 28.71
C THR A 716 31.59 -6.64 29.11
N ASN A 717 30.62 -6.72 28.19
CA ASN A 717 29.23 -6.33 28.40
C ASN A 717 28.31 -7.49 27.95
N PRO A 718 28.40 -8.67 28.59
CA PRO A 718 27.65 -9.84 28.14
C PRO A 718 26.15 -9.63 28.31
N ILE A 719 25.37 -10.21 27.39
CA ILE A 719 23.91 -10.31 27.52
C ILE A 719 23.50 -11.78 27.64
N PRO A 720 22.41 -12.09 28.36
CA PRO A 720 22.02 -13.47 28.63
C PRO A 720 21.59 -14.25 27.38
N ALA A 721 21.06 -13.57 26.36
CA ALA A 721 20.64 -14.16 25.10
C ALA A 721 20.86 -13.17 23.95
N ILE A 722 21.63 -13.57 22.93
CA ILE A 722 21.90 -12.75 21.74
C ILE A 722 20.73 -12.91 20.75
N PRO A 723 20.06 -11.82 20.33
CA PRO A 723 18.86 -11.89 19.49
C PRO A 723 19.15 -12.08 17.99
N THR A 724 20.29 -12.66 17.64
CA THR A 724 20.70 -12.87 16.24
C THR A 724 21.65 -14.05 16.13
N THR A 725 21.87 -14.55 14.91
CA THR A 725 22.74 -15.71 14.69
C THR A 725 24.22 -15.32 14.80
N PRO A 726 25.11 -16.23 15.24
CA PRO A 726 26.55 -15.95 15.30
C PRO A 726 27.16 -15.55 13.95
N VAL A 727 26.63 -16.06 12.84
CA VAL A 727 27.07 -15.68 11.49
C VAL A 727 26.81 -14.20 11.26
N CYS A 728 25.60 -13.72 11.55
CA CYS A 728 25.22 -12.32 11.35
C CYS A 728 25.99 -11.33 12.23
N VAL A 729 26.48 -11.76 13.40
CA VAL A 729 27.37 -10.96 14.25
C VAL A 729 28.72 -10.69 13.57
N THR A 730 29.22 -11.66 12.80
CA THR A 730 30.56 -11.62 12.20
C THR A 730 30.55 -11.13 10.75
N ALA A 731 29.54 -11.51 9.98
CA ALA A 731 29.36 -11.13 8.59
C ALA A 731 27.86 -10.95 8.32
N TRP A 732 27.47 -9.71 8.05
CA TRP A 732 26.10 -9.41 7.66
C TRP A 732 25.82 -9.89 6.23
N ALA A 733 24.58 -10.35 6.00
CA ALA A 733 24.04 -10.73 4.70
C ALA A 733 22.55 -10.36 4.64
N ALA A 734 21.96 -10.38 3.44
CA ALA A 734 20.56 -9.96 3.22
C ALA A 734 19.52 -10.72 4.06
N ASN A 735 19.82 -11.94 4.50
CA ASN A 735 18.96 -12.76 5.36
C ASN A 735 19.21 -12.58 6.88
N CYS A 736 20.13 -11.69 7.28
CA CYS A 736 20.41 -11.44 8.69
C CYS A 736 19.26 -10.71 9.40
N ARG A 737 18.85 -11.23 10.55
CA ARG A 737 17.76 -10.66 11.36
C ARG A 737 18.20 -10.54 12.82
N ILE A 738 17.75 -9.47 13.47
CA ILE A 738 17.65 -9.40 14.92
C ILE A 738 16.17 -9.63 15.29
N VAL A 739 15.93 -10.68 16.07
CA VAL A 739 14.61 -11.17 16.48
C VAL A 739 14.53 -11.10 18.00
N ILE A 740 13.64 -10.27 18.54
CA ILE A 740 13.55 -10.02 19.98
C ILE A 740 12.22 -10.55 20.54
N ASN A 741 12.24 -11.77 21.06
CA ASN A 741 11.12 -12.32 21.83
C ASN A 741 11.26 -11.96 23.31
N TYR A 742 10.23 -11.38 23.92
CA TYR A 742 10.27 -10.89 25.30
C TYR A 742 10.67 -11.96 26.32
N PRO A 743 10.09 -13.18 26.31
CA PRO A 743 10.47 -14.22 27.28
C PRO A 743 11.93 -14.63 27.18
N GLU A 744 12.47 -14.70 25.96
CA GLU A 744 13.82 -15.20 25.72
C GLU A 744 14.89 -14.14 25.93
N HIS A 745 14.60 -12.88 25.59
CA HIS A 745 15.62 -11.83 25.53
C HIS A 745 15.46 -10.79 26.62
N ILE A 746 14.24 -10.31 26.88
CA ILE A 746 14.00 -9.18 27.80
C ILE A 746 13.79 -9.67 29.23
N GLN A 747 12.97 -10.71 29.45
CA GLN A 747 12.77 -11.27 30.78
C GLN A 747 14.08 -11.76 31.40
N LYS A 748 14.96 -12.37 30.60
CA LYS A 748 16.27 -12.81 31.07
C LYS A 748 17.16 -11.67 31.56
N LEU A 749 16.94 -10.43 31.09
CA LEU A 749 17.64 -9.27 31.67
C LEU A 749 17.23 -9.08 33.13
N TRP A 750 15.95 -9.22 33.45
CA TRP A 750 15.42 -9.04 34.80
C TRP A 750 15.86 -10.14 35.75
N ASP A 751 15.92 -11.37 35.23
CA ASP A 751 16.28 -12.57 35.99
C ASP A 751 17.80 -12.81 36.10
N LEU A 752 18.62 -12.08 35.34
CA LEU A 752 20.07 -12.27 35.34
C LEU A 752 20.65 -11.99 36.75
N PRO A 753 21.35 -12.98 37.37
CA PRO A 753 21.97 -12.79 38.67
C PRO A 753 23.01 -11.68 38.67
N ARG A 754 22.84 -10.68 39.54
CA ARG A 754 23.77 -9.54 39.70
C ARG A 754 24.32 -9.46 41.11
N THR A 755 25.04 -10.49 41.52
CA THR A 755 25.60 -10.61 42.86
C THR A 755 27.06 -10.16 42.93
N GLY A 756 27.47 -9.67 44.08
CA GLY A 756 28.88 -9.33 44.32
C GLY A 756 29.15 -8.96 45.77
N MET A 757 30.36 -8.45 46.02
CA MET A 757 30.82 -8.03 47.34
C MET A 757 31.43 -6.64 47.27
N VAL A 758 30.98 -5.71 48.12
CA VAL A 758 31.61 -4.41 48.31
C VAL A 758 31.94 -4.24 49.79
N GLY A 759 33.22 -4.04 50.12
CA GLY A 759 33.65 -3.85 51.52
C GLY A 759 33.34 -5.04 52.44
N GLY A 760 33.24 -6.25 51.91
CA GLY A 760 32.87 -7.46 52.67
C GLY A 760 31.36 -7.68 52.85
N VAL A 761 30.52 -6.81 52.31
CA VAL A 761 29.05 -6.96 52.31
C VAL A 761 28.61 -7.49 50.96
N ALA A 762 27.85 -8.60 50.99
CA ALA A 762 27.23 -9.15 49.79
C ALA A 762 26.10 -8.23 49.31
N PHE A 763 26.05 -8.00 48.01
CA PHE A 763 24.91 -7.37 47.35
C PHE A 763 24.36 -8.30 46.29
N ASP A 764 23.08 -8.13 45.99
CA ASP A 764 22.41 -8.70 44.84
C ASP A 764 21.56 -7.60 44.22
N HIS A 765 21.80 -7.27 42.96
CA HIS A 765 21.05 -6.28 42.18
C HIS A 765 20.20 -6.93 41.08
N THR A 766 19.93 -8.24 41.17
CA THR A 766 19.00 -8.93 40.27
C THR A 766 17.65 -8.24 40.32
N CYS A 767 17.08 -7.85 39.18
CA CYS A 767 15.91 -6.97 39.18
C CYS A 767 14.67 -7.68 39.73
N SER A 768 14.44 -8.93 39.34
CA SER A 768 13.27 -9.73 39.70
C SER A 768 13.39 -10.48 41.04
N GLN A 769 14.50 -10.32 41.78
CA GLN A 769 14.69 -11.02 43.05
C GLN A 769 13.76 -10.50 44.17
N ALA A 770 13.60 -11.32 45.20
CA ALA A 770 12.87 -10.96 46.40
C ALA A 770 13.51 -9.74 47.11
N GLY A 771 12.69 -8.73 47.45
CA GLY A 771 13.19 -7.45 47.98
C GLY A 771 13.42 -6.34 46.94
N CYS A 772 13.46 -6.66 45.64
CA CYS A 772 13.50 -5.69 44.55
C CYS A 772 12.11 -5.58 43.87
N HIS A 773 12.04 -5.81 42.56
CA HIS A 773 10.80 -5.79 41.79
C HIS A 773 10.07 -7.14 41.87
N ASN A 774 9.74 -7.57 43.09
CA ASN A 774 9.13 -8.86 43.39
C ASN A 774 8.10 -8.75 44.53
N PRO A 775 6.97 -9.48 44.46
CA PRO A 775 5.91 -9.43 45.47
C PRO A 775 6.28 -10.12 46.79
N THR A 776 7.48 -10.70 46.89
CA THR A 776 8.01 -11.31 48.12
C THR A 776 9.31 -10.64 48.55
N ASN A 777 9.50 -10.49 49.85
CA ASN A 777 10.76 -10.02 50.43
C ASN A 777 11.75 -11.18 50.58
N ALA A 778 13.00 -10.89 50.97
CA ALA A 778 14.05 -11.91 51.12
C ALA A 778 13.70 -13.05 52.12
N ALA A 779 12.72 -12.84 53.02
CA ALA A 779 12.22 -13.88 53.94
C ALA A 779 11.02 -14.68 53.37
N GLY A 780 10.63 -14.44 52.11
CA GLY A 780 9.50 -15.08 51.43
C GLY A 780 8.14 -14.53 51.83
N ALA A 781 8.06 -13.46 52.64
CA ALA A 781 6.80 -12.85 53.02
C ALA A 781 6.31 -11.87 51.94
N ALA A 782 4.99 -11.78 51.77
CA ALA A 782 4.39 -10.85 50.82
C ALA A 782 4.78 -9.39 51.13
N GLN A 783 5.10 -8.64 50.09
CA GLN A 783 5.42 -7.21 50.16
C GLN A 783 4.88 -6.48 48.92
N THR A 784 4.88 -5.16 48.98
CA THR A 784 4.73 -4.33 47.78
C THR A 784 6.05 -4.35 47.00
N PRO A 785 6.06 -4.76 45.73
CA PRO A 785 7.26 -4.68 44.89
C PRO A 785 7.84 -3.26 44.86
N ALA A 786 9.17 -3.15 44.82
CA ALA A 786 9.84 -1.85 44.75
C ALA A 786 9.34 -1.04 43.54
N GLY A 787 9.10 0.27 43.75
CA GLY A 787 8.57 1.15 42.71
C GLY A 787 7.15 0.79 42.23
N ASN A 788 6.43 -0.08 42.97
CA ASN A 788 5.17 -0.69 42.56
C ASN A 788 5.25 -1.45 41.22
N LEU A 789 6.40 -2.09 40.95
CA LEU A 789 6.67 -2.82 39.72
C LEU A 789 7.16 -4.23 40.06
N ASP A 790 6.48 -5.24 39.53
CA ASP A 790 6.80 -6.66 39.58
C ASP A 790 7.43 -7.10 38.25
N LEU A 791 8.71 -7.48 38.29
CA LEU A 791 9.48 -7.93 37.13
C LEU A 791 9.65 -9.46 37.08
N THR A 792 8.85 -10.20 37.85
CA THR A 792 8.88 -11.67 37.81
C THR A 792 8.38 -12.23 36.47
N ASN A 793 8.89 -13.39 36.11
CA ASN A 793 8.45 -14.20 34.96
C ASN A 793 7.19 -15.05 35.26
N SER A 794 6.45 -14.70 36.32
CA SER A 794 5.18 -15.34 36.63
C SER A 794 4.16 -15.03 35.53
N ALA A 795 3.22 -15.95 35.29
CA ALA A 795 2.09 -15.68 34.40
C ALA A 795 1.27 -14.50 34.96
N SER A 796 0.94 -13.54 34.09
CA SER A 796 0.12 -12.41 34.50
C SER A 796 -1.30 -12.84 34.85
N THR A 797 -1.90 -12.13 35.80
CA THR A 797 -3.34 -12.27 36.12
C THR A 797 -4.26 -11.68 35.05
N ASP A 798 -3.76 -10.76 34.21
CA ASP A 798 -4.54 -10.10 33.16
C ASP A 798 -4.55 -10.93 31.86
N VAL A 799 -3.36 -11.37 31.44
CA VAL A 799 -3.13 -12.20 30.26
C VAL A 799 -2.19 -13.34 30.64
N PRO A 800 -2.70 -14.53 31.02
CA PRO A 800 -1.86 -15.62 31.55
C PRO A 800 -0.76 -16.15 30.62
N GLN A 801 -0.89 -15.92 29.30
CA GLN A 801 0.14 -16.25 28.32
C GLN A 801 1.31 -15.25 28.28
N GLU A 802 1.16 -14.09 28.93
CA GLU A 802 2.18 -13.05 29.06
C GLU A 802 2.77 -13.04 30.48
N PHE A 803 4.05 -12.70 30.62
CA PHE A 803 4.66 -12.53 31.94
C PHE A 803 4.16 -11.27 32.65
N THR A 804 4.05 -11.33 33.98
CA THR A 804 3.68 -10.20 34.84
C THR A 804 4.56 -8.97 34.57
N SER A 805 5.86 -9.19 34.43
CA SER A 805 6.83 -8.14 34.08
C SER A 805 6.48 -7.37 32.81
N TYR A 806 6.08 -8.09 31.76
CA TYR A 806 5.71 -7.51 30.47
C TYR A 806 4.50 -6.59 30.63
N ARG A 807 3.46 -7.12 31.29
CA ARG A 807 2.22 -6.38 31.56
C ARG A 807 2.47 -5.13 32.37
N GLN A 808 3.24 -5.23 33.45
CA GLN A 808 3.45 -4.11 34.34
C GLN A 808 4.37 -3.02 33.74
N LEU A 809 5.31 -3.38 32.86
CA LEU A 809 6.14 -2.41 32.16
C LEU A 809 5.34 -1.56 31.16
N LEU A 810 4.43 -2.19 30.42
CA LEU A 810 3.79 -1.58 29.23
C LEU A 810 2.32 -1.18 29.43
N PHE A 811 1.66 -1.63 30.48
CA PHE A 811 0.24 -1.36 30.73
C PHE A 811 -0.02 -0.84 32.15
N PRO A 812 -1.05 0.00 32.34
CA PRO A 812 -1.53 0.35 33.67
C PRO A 812 -1.96 -0.88 34.46
N HIS A 813 -1.65 -0.92 35.75
CA HIS A 813 -2.02 -2.02 36.63
C HIS A 813 -2.24 -1.52 38.07
N ASN A 814 -2.94 -2.31 38.87
CA ASN A 814 -3.15 -1.98 40.29
C ASN A 814 -1.95 -2.41 41.13
N THR A 815 -1.45 -1.52 41.98
CA THR A 815 -0.41 -1.87 42.96
C THR A 815 -0.87 -2.99 43.89
N VAL A 816 0.07 -3.73 44.47
CA VAL A 816 -0.21 -4.70 45.53
C VAL A 816 0.28 -4.14 46.86
N ILE A 817 -0.64 -3.78 47.75
CA ILE A 817 -0.33 -3.27 49.11
C ILE A 817 -0.60 -4.38 50.11
N MET A 818 0.46 -5.00 50.64
CA MET A 818 0.35 -6.13 51.58
C MET A 818 -0.60 -7.25 51.09
N GLY A 819 -0.56 -7.55 49.79
CA GLY A 819 -1.40 -8.58 49.18
C GLY A 819 -2.83 -8.16 48.79
N GLN A 820 -3.16 -6.86 48.88
CA GLN A 820 -4.46 -6.32 48.45
C GLN A 820 -4.30 -5.33 47.27
N PRO A 821 -5.28 -5.21 46.36
CA PRO A 821 -5.24 -4.24 45.27
C PRO A 821 -5.23 -2.79 45.79
N GLY A 822 -4.27 -1.99 45.34
CA GLY A 822 -4.16 -0.56 45.60
C GLY A 822 -4.43 0.29 44.35
N PRO A 823 -3.99 1.57 44.31
CA PRO A 823 -4.24 2.46 43.16
C PRO A 823 -3.61 1.94 41.87
N THR A 824 -4.13 2.42 40.74
CA THR A 824 -3.56 2.14 39.41
C THR A 824 -2.31 2.99 39.17
N VAL A 825 -1.24 2.35 38.72
CA VAL A 825 0.05 2.96 38.35
C VAL A 825 0.48 2.52 36.95
N GLY A 826 1.56 3.09 36.43
CA GLY A 826 2.10 2.76 35.11
C GLY A 826 1.30 3.36 33.93
N PRO A 827 1.67 3.03 32.69
CA PRO A 827 2.80 2.17 32.31
C PRO A 827 4.16 2.83 32.63
N TYR A 828 5.21 2.03 32.73
CA TYR A 828 6.57 2.49 33.07
C TYR A 828 7.45 2.72 31.84
N MET A 829 7.04 2.20 30.67
CA MET A 829 7.71 2.40 29.39
C MET A 829 6.67 2.69 28.30
N ASN A 830 7.13 3.29 27.19
CA ASN A 830 6.32 3.51 26.00
C ASN A 830 6.60 2.44 24.95
N ALA A 831 5.63 1.56 24.72
CA ALA A 831 5.61 0.72 23.53
C ALA A 831 5.71 1.59 22.27
N GLY A 832 6.59 1.21 21.36
CA GLY A 832 6.87 1.94 20.15
C GLY A 832 7.78 3.16 20.33
N SER A 833 8.38 3.46 21.50
CA SER A 833 9.39 4.52 21.58
C SER A 833 10.30 4.43 22.82
N ALA A 834 11.58 4.14 22.60
CA ALA A 834 12.62 4.23 23.63
C ALA A 834 12.88 5.68 24.10
N ASN A 835 12.55 6.66 23.25
CA ASN A 835 12.63 8.09 23.55
C ASN A 835 11.28 8.71 23.98
N GLY A 836 10.25 7.89 24.21
CA GLY A 836 8.99 8.32 24.82
C GLY A 836 9.17 8.79 26.26
N GLY A 837 8.22 9.56 26.79
CA GLY A 837 8.34 10.17 28.12
C GLY A 837 8.58 9.17 29.26
N ALA A 838 7.83 8.07 29.29
CA ALA A 838 7.97 7.01 30.29
C ALA A 838 9.28 6.23 30.07
N SER A 839 9.58 5.84 28.83
CA SER A 839 10.85 5.16 28.50
C SER A 839 12.08 6.00 28.87
N LYS A 840 12.06 7.31 28.61
CA LYS A 840 13.13 8.24 29.02
C LYS A 840 13.29 8.29 30.53
N ALA A 841 12.19 8.36 31.27
CA ALA A 841 12.21 8.32 32.72
C ALA A 841 12.82 6.99 33.22
N PHE A 842 12.41 5.85 32.64
CA PHE A 842 12.99 4.54 32.95
C PHE A 842 14.51 4.51 32.68
N PHE A 843 14.96 4.89 31.48
CA PHE A 843 16.38 4.90 31.13
C PHE A 843 17.21 5.85 32.00
N SER A 844 16.61 6.93 32.51
CA SER A 844 17.30 7.88 33.40
C SER A 844 17.70 7.27 34.74
N CYS A 845 17.05 6.18 35.19
CA CYS A 845 17.45 5.49 36.42
C CYS A 845 18.82 4.82 36.32
N PHE A 846 19.25 4.45 35.11
CA PHE A 846 20.53 3.78 34.86
C PHE A 846 21.67 4.75 34.52
N ALA A 847 21.35 6.04 34.34
CA ALA A 847 22.32 7.07 34.02
C ALA A 847 23.10 7.53 35.27
N THR A 848 24.36 7.92 35.08
CA THR A 848 25.18 8.51 36.14
C THR A 848 24.53 9.78 36.68
N GLY A 849 24.37 9.88 38.02
CA GLY A 849 23.67 11.00 38.65
C GLY A 849 22.15 10.89 38.63
N SER A 850 21.61 9.67 38.47
CA SER A 850 20.17 9.38 38.39
C SER A 850 19.35 10.06 39.50
N GLY A 851 18.19 10.62 39.14
CA GLY A 851 17.21 11.14 40.09
C GLY A 851 16.26 10.09 40.69
N CYS A 852 16.40 8.82 40.33
CA CYS A 852 15.57 7.75 40.90
C CYS A 852 15.87 7.58 42.39
N THR A 853 14.83 7.53 43.22
CA THR A 853 14.96 7.53 44.67
C THR A 853 15.60 6.24 45.16
N ASN A 854 16.81 6.37 45.69
CA ASN A 854 17.61 5.45 46.52
C ASN A 854 17.17 3.96 46.55
N PRO A 855 17.94 3.03 45.94
CA PRO A 855 19.28 3.21 45.35
C PRO A 855 19.25 3.66 43.87
N SER A 856 20.36 4.26 43.42
CA SER A 856 20.62 4.48 41.99
C SER A 856 20.82 3.14 41.28
N HIS A 857 20.28 2.98 40.07
CA HIS A 857 20.52 1.80 39.22
C HIS A 857 21.76 1.96 38.31
N THR A 858 22.62 2.95 38.56
CA THR A 858 23.82 3.18 37.74
C THR A 858 24.68 1.91 37.69
N GLY A 859 24.94 1.42 36.48
CA GLY A 859 25.76 0.23 36.25
C GLY A 859 25.08 -1.11 36.54
N TRP A 860 23.78 -1.13 36.86
CA TRP A 860 23.04 -2.39 37.06
C TRP A 860 22.69 -3.06 35.74
N LEU A 861 22.46 -2.28 34.69
CA LEU A 861 22.39 -2.76 33.32
C LEU A 861 23.59 -2.23 32.54
N ASN A 862 24.22 -3.11 31.76
CA ASN A 862 25.29 -2.75 30.87
C ASN A 862 24.73 -2.15 29.56
N ILE A 863 25.64 -1.65 28.71
CA ILE A 863 25.25 -0.90 27.52
C ILE A 863 24.55 -1.76 26.45
N ALA A 864 24.91 -3.03 26.34
CA ALA A 864 24.29 -3.96 25.40
C ALA A 864 22.87 -4.35 25.86
N GLU A 865 22.64 -4.49 27.17
CA GLU A 865 21.31 -4.70 27.75
C GLU A 865 20.40 -3.48 27.55
N LEU A 866 20.91 -2.28 27.81
CA LEU A 866 20.17 -1.03 27.59
C LEU A 866 19.83 -0.80 26.11
N ARG A 867 20.77 -1.17 25.21
CA ARG A 867 20.52 -1.19 23.77
C ARG A 867 19.37 -2.14 23.42
N LEU A 868 19.44 -3.40 23.87
CA LEU A 868 18.40 -4.41 23.59
C LEU A 868 17.01 -3.92 24.00
N LEU A 869 16.90 -3.32 25.20
CA LEU A 869 15.65 -2.71 25.66
C LEU A 869 15.17 -1.58 24.75
N SER A 870 16.07 -0.71 24.29
CA SER A 870 15.69 0.37 23.37
C SER A 870 15.23 -0.12 22.01
N GLU A 871 15.86 -1.17 21.48
CA GLU A 871 15.48 -1.78 20.22
C GLU A 871 14.08 -2.38 20.31
N TRP A 872 13.84 -3.18 21.37
CA TRP A 872 12.54 -3.78 21.67
C TRP A 872 11.44 -2.73 21.80
N LEU A 873 11.68 -1.68 22.59
CA LEU A 873 10.71 -0.59 22.76
C LEU A 873 10.39 0.11 21.44
N ASP A 874 11.41 0.45 20.65
CA ASP A 874 11.20 1.20 19.41
C ASP A 874 10.39 0.43 18.37
N ILE A 875 10.56 -0.89 18.27
CA ILE A 875 9.83 -1.73 17.30
C ILE A 875 8.42 -2.11 17.77
N GLY A 876 7.91 -1.50 18.84
CA GLY A 876 6.54 -1.71 19.33
C GLY A 876 6.44 -2.47 20.65
N ALA A 877 7.57 -2.83 21.27
CA ALA A 877 7.62 -3.63 22.49
C ALA A 877 6.82 -4.94 22.37
N GLN A 878 6.91 -5.60 21.21
CA GLN A 878 6.21 -6.84 20.88
C GLN A 878 6.54 -7.95 21.89
N TYR A 879 5.59 -8.86 22.13
CA TYR A 879 5.85 -10.03 22.96
C TYR A 879 6.71 -11.08 22.22
N PHE A 880 6.40 -11.34 20.95
CA PHE A 880 7.23 -12.12 20.02
C PHE A 880 7.39 -11.37 18.70
N ASN A 881 8.59 -11.49 18.11
CA ASN A 881 8.87 -11.00 16.75
C ASN A 881 8.78 -12.14 15.72
N ASN A 882 8.79 -13.40 16.14
CA ASN A 882 8.75 -14.56 15.25
C ASN A 882 7.48 -15.40 15.51
N PRO A 883 6.56 -15.50 14.53
CA PRO A 883 5.32 -16.26 14.66
C PRO A 883 5.51 -17.78 14.64
N PHE A 884 6.74 -18.27 14.38
CA PHE A 884 7.07 -19.69 14.38
C PHE A 884 8.00 -20.09 15.54
N ASP A 885 8.22 -19.19 16.50
CA ASP A 885 8.93 -19.57 17.72
C ASP A 885 8.13 -20.65 18.47
N PRO A 886 8.75 -21.76 18.93
CA PRO A 886 8.03 -22.83 19.63
C PRO A 886 7.29 -22.39 20.90
N ALA A 887 7.70 -21.27 21.51
CA ALA A 887 7.09 -20.71 22.71
C ALA A 887 6.04 -19.62 22.40
N VAL A 888 5.78 -19.31 21.13
CA VAL A 888 4.82 -18.28 20.75
C VAL A 888 3.39 -18.67 21.20
N PRO A 889 2.63 -17.77 21.83
CA PRO A 889 1.24 -18.05 22.19
C PRO A 889 0.35 -18.34 20.97
N VAL A 890 -0.31 -19.49 20.97
CA VAL A 890 -1.30 -19.92 19.95
C VAL A 890 -2.65 -20.23 20.60
N ASN A 891 -3.74 -20.18 19.83
CA ASN A 891 -5.11 -20.49 20.28
C ASN A 891 -5.49 -21.96 20.14
#